data_AF-A0A453H3B5-F1
#
_entry.id   AF-A0A453H3B5-F1
#
_cell.length_a   1.000
_cell.length_b   1.000
_cell.length_c   1.000
_cell.angle_alpha   90.00
_cell.angle_beta   90.00
_cell.angle_gamma   90.00
#
_symmetry.space_group_name_H-M   'P 1'
#
loop_
_entity.id
_entity.type
_entity.pdbx_description
1 polymer ?
#
loop_
_entity_poly.entity_id
_entity_poly.type
_entity_poly.pdbx_seq_one_letter_code
_entity_poly.pdbx_strand_id
1 'polypeptide(L)'
;AELEEMQSSIDSALDQAFFCLYGLKINPDSCSEDDLAVHKNASRGDYQTKEQCADVFQYVLPYAKELSKTGLVKLRRVLRAIRKHFPQPPSEILVNNPLDNFLDGPDSCEKILCEIYDTHGSREAVLNVLFPGERGYEAFKKLSADSSEPYSDVYGSLYHYITEAEDTSPSDKYTGFVLKKEGGEFVEQSANLFKYDLLYNPLRFESWQRLSSLYDEEVDLLLNDGSKHISILDWRTNTALIQRVEAGRRHSRRSLMMSLILAKTIPDQVEMHELLALVYYDSVQNVVPFYDQRSILPVKDATWDINCQNSLKQFEKAFELLSQWLHAFYLGKLCEKLGQSPAKAFSYYKKAITLNPTAVDPVYRMHASRLKLLYTRGKQNLNVIQVVADYTYNQSTKENVLSMLGSSEQNDNALDDAEGNKLVKPDLLDKAWHILYDDCLHALGTCVEGELKHFHKARYKLAQGFYRRGEAGDLERAKEELSFCFKSTRSSFTVNMWEIDGAVRKGRRKNPNIGVSRKNLEVSLSESSRKFITCIRKYMILYLDLLEKNMDLWTLERAYTYLRTDKRFALCLGDIVPVGLGKYLQVLTAAIRDPEIRRVCGDVSTEQLLEKMFGVFMDHANMLADISTIPEVNSPELSESNLYGYIHQYIHLLESDVRVDVLEALNEKIRKRFKTPKLTNSNFAKICKHASLSWCRCILIKLASITPLPESMDTDNQPVPLSNGLLLYVDLQPDELLISSPDGPTQFKGLDMNWFETLARIKNIPIRQTSEDNMETAVTVMKSTYNFYRDSSCGTFPSGINLYTVTPSQASVEGLLQQAPGIVDTLDLSIPRKLLLWVYTLVHGRYCNISAVVKYCDEMKARNKRGTLTAAASSQVTPPAPHSSVSSHVTSKEKSAQTVSSEAQEANASAPVAATVPLHQEAEGSASLIATEAQKPSAVASQLSRSSSSRTMESAPDGGQGNAGAA
;
A
#
# COMPACT_ATOMS: atom_id res chain seq x y z
N ALA A 1 -24.84 53.57 -2.78
CA ALA A 1 -24.34 54.82 -2.21
C ALA A 1 -22.92 54.59 -1.69
N GLU A 2 -22.61 54.88 -0.43
CA GLU A 2 -21.24 54.91 0.12
C GLU A 2 -20.35 53.71 -0.25
N LEU A 3 -20.86 52.48 -0.17
CA LEU A 3 -20.09 51.27 -0.51
C LEU A 3 -19.74 51.17 -2.01
N GLU A 4 -20.60 51.69 -2.89
CA GLU A 4 -20.36 51.74 -4.35
C GLU A 4 -19.44 52.92 -4.72
N GLU A 5 -19.55 54.03 -3.99
CA GLU A 5 -18.70 55.21 -4.15
C GLU A 5 -17.26 54.94 -3.67
N MET A 6 -17.12 54.25 -2.53
CA MET A 6 -15.86 53.69 -2.05
C MET A 6 -15.29 52.68 -3.05
N GLN A 7 -16.11 51.75 -3.59
CA GLN A 7 -15.66 50.79 -4.59
C GLN A 7 -15.19 51.47 -5.89
N SER A 8 -15.87 52.53 -6.33
CA SER A 8 -15.48 53.34 -7.49
C SER A 8 -14.18 54.14 -7.23
N SER A 9 -14.00 54.68 -6.02
CA SER A 9 -12.77 55.34 -5.61
C SER A 9 -11.58 54.37 -5.57
N ILE A 10 -11.78 53.17 -5.02
CA ILE A 10 -10.81 52.06 -5.04
C ILE A 10 -10.46 51.69 -6.48
N ASP A 11 -11.45 51.51 -7.36
CA ASP A 11 -11.20 51.09 -8.74
C ASP A 11 -10.54 52.20 -9.58
N SER A 12 -10.81 53.47 -9.28
CA SER A 12 -10.07 54.61 -9.84
C SER A 12 -8.63 54.71 -9.32
N ALA A 13 -8.39 54.45 -8.03
CA ALA A 13 -7.05 54.39 -7.44
C ALA A 13 -6.25 53.19 -7.96
N LEU A 14 -6.91 52.07 -8.25
CA LEU A 14 -6.34 50.91 -8.96
C LEU A 14 -5.99 51.27 -10.41
N ASP A 15 -6.89 51.90 -11.17
CA ASP A 15 -6.59 52.37 -12.54
C ASP A 15 -5.36 53.29 -12.54
N GLN A 16 -5.28 54.25 -11.61
CA GLN A 16 -4.12 55.14 -11.47
C GLN A 16 -2.84 54.38 -11.06
N ALA A 17 -2.92 53.43 -10.12
CA ALA A 17 -1.79 52.60 -9.72
C ALA A 17 -1.30 51.73 -10.88
N PHE A 18 -2.17 51.01 -11.59
CA PHE A 18 -1.79 50.17 -12.73
C PHE A 18 -1.28 50.99 -13.92
N PHE A 19 -1.80 52.21 -14.11
CA PHE A 19 -1.25 53.15 -15.08
C PHE A 19 0.19 53.55 -14.72
N CYS A 20 0.47 53.88 -13.47
CA CYS A 20 1.83 54.19 -13.00
C CYS A 20 2.78 52.98 -13.00
N LEU A 21 2.31 51.79 -12.58
CA LEU A 21 3.15 50.59 -12.42
C LEU A 21 3.44 49.89 -13.76
N TYR A 22 2.43 49.79 -14.63
CA TYR A 22 2.50 48.96 -15.84
C TYR A 22 2.30 49.73 -17.15
N GLY A 23 1.86 51.00 -17.09
CA GLY A 23 1.42 51.75 -18.27
C GLY A 23 0.05 51.31 -18.81
N LEU A 24 -0.78 50.66 -17.97
CA LEU A 24 -2.06 50.06 -18.36
C LEU A 24 -3.24 50.85 -17.78
N LYS A 25 -4.24 51.16 -18.62
CA LYS A 25 -5.62 51.34 -18.13
C LYS A 25 -6.25 49.96 -17.93
N ILE A 26 -6.99 49.78 -16.84
CA ILE A 26 -7.69 48.52 -16.54
C ILE A 26 -9.06 48.51 -17.24
N ASN A 27 -9.72 49.67 -17.34
CA ASN A 27 -11.09 49.78 -17.86
C ASN A 27 -11.12 50.19 -19.35
N PRO A 28 -11.53 49.26 -20.24
CA PRO A 28 -12.73 49.52 -21.06
C PRO A 28 -13.53 48.24 -21.42
N ASP A 29 -14.58 47.94 -20.63
CA ASP A 29 -15.82 47.19 -21.00
C ASP A 29 -15.73 45.85 -21.80
N SER A 30 -14.57 45.22 -21.95
CA SER A 30 -14.40 44.01 -22.78
C SER A 30 -13.61 42.89 -22.07
N CYS A 31 -14.08 41.65 -22.24
CA CYS A 31 -13.58 40.48 -21.53
C CYS A 31 -12.65 39.62 -22.42
N SER A 32 -11.58 40.22 -22.92
CA SER A 32 -10.58 39.59 -23.80
C SER A 32 -9.17 40.04 -23.44
N GLU A 33 -8.24 39.11 -23.17
CA GLU A 33 -6.91 39.43 -22.64
C GLU A 33 -5.93 40.09 -23.64
N ASP A 34 -6.22 40.04 -24.95
CA ASP A 34 -5.26 40.41 -26.00
C ASP A 34 -5.12 41.91 -26.31
N ASP A 35 -6.10 42.76 -25.97
CA ASP A 35 -6.17 44.16 -26.43
C ASP A 35 -5.82 45.22 -25.35
N LEU A 36 -4.85 44.90 -24.49
CA LEU A 36 -4.23 45.89 -23.59
C LEU A 36 -3.37 46.90 -24.38
N ALA A 37 -4.01 47.95 -24.88
CA ALA A 37 -3.41 49.00 -25.71
C ALA A 37 -2.10 49.58 -25.13
N VAL A 38 -0.96 49.12 -25.66
CA VAL A 38 0.37 49.41 -25.12
C VAL A 38 0.76 50.86 -25.37
N HIS A 39 0.74 51.68 -24.32
CA HIS A 39 1.21 53.06 -24.39
C HIS A 39 2.74 53.12 -24.59
N LYS A 40 3.23 54.05 -25.42
CA LYS A 40 4.64 54.11 -25.87
C LYS A 40 5.69 54.30 -24.77
N ASN A 41 5.26 54.63 -23.54
CA ASN A 41 6.13 54.84 -22.38
C ASN A 41 5.95 53.76 -21.29
N ALA A 42 5.36 52.59 -21.61
CA ALA A 42 5.05 51.57 -20.61
C ALA A 42 6.32 50.88 -20.03
N SER A 43 6.55 51.06 -18.74
CA SER A 43 7.58 50.39 -17.92
C SER A 43 7.33 48.89 -17.71
N ARG A 44 6.19 48.36 -18.16
CA ARG A 44 5.78 46.94 -18.08
C ARG A 44 5.74 46.31 -16.67
N GLY A 45 5.87 47.10 -15.60
CA GLY A 45 5.95 46.57 -14.23
C GLY A 45 7.37 46.40 -13.69
N ASP A 46 8.35 47.01 -14.36
CA ASP A 46 9.69 47.21 -13.83
C ASP A 46 9.88 48.71 -13.52
N TYR A 47 9.74 49.07 -12.24
CA TYR A 47 10.35 50.29 -11.75
C TYR A 47 11.86 50.13 -11.79
N GLN A 48 12.60 51.23 -11.98
CA GLN A 48 14.05 51.14 -12.01
C GLN A 48 14.67 51.20 -10.62
N THR A 49 13.92 51.67 -9.61
CA THR A 49 14.46 52.01 -8.29
C THR A 49 13.47 51.68 -7.15
N LYS A 50 13.92 51.67 -5.90
CA LYS A 50 13.08 51.34 -4.72
C LYS A 50 12.12 52.48 -4.35
N GLU A 51 12.61 53.70 -4.52
CA GLU A 51 11.95 54.99 -4.26
C GLU A 51 10.54 54.99 -4.87
N GLN A 52 10.46 54.70 -6.17
CA GLN A 52 9.23 54.75 -6.96
C GLN A 52 8.20 53.67 -6.53
N CYS A 53 8.67 52.51 -6.06
CA CYS A 53 7.79 51.49 -5.50
C CYS A 53 7.27 51.87 -4.10
N ALA A 54 8.02 52.64 -3.33
CA ALA A 54 7.58 53.14 -2.03
C ALA A 54 6.52 54.24 -2.16
N ASP A 55 6.68 55.17 -3.11
CA ASP A 55 5.68 56.20 -3.42
C ASP A 55 4.31 55.59 -3.74
N VAL A 56 4.29 54.57 -4.60
CA VAL A 56 3.05 53.85 -4.94
C VAL A 56 2.53 53.02 -3.78
N PHE A 57 3.41 52.42 -2.96
CA PHE A 57 2.96 51.72 -1.75
C PHE A 57 2.29 52.67 -0.77
N GLN A 58 2.83 53.88 -0.53
CA GLN A 58 2.21 54.90 0.31
C GLN A 58 0.82 55.33 -0.21
N TYR A 59 0.65 55.45 -1.53
CA TYR A 59 -0.66 55.74 -2.14
C TYR A 59 -1.66 54.59 -2.00
N VAL A 60 -1.20 53.33 -2.10
CA VAL A 60 -2.04 52.12 -2.04
C VAL A 60 -2.39 51.69 -0.60
N LEU A 61 -1.50 51.94 0.37
CA LEU A 61 -1.60 51.46 1.74
C LEU A 61 -2.88 51.88 2.50
N PRO A 62 -3.47 53.08 2.32
CA PRO A 62 -4.77 53.43 2.91
C PRO A 62 -5.88 52.50 2.42
N TYR A 63 -6.03 52.32 1.11
CA TYR A 63 -7.03 51.43 0.53
C TYR A 63 -6.79 49.96 0.94
N ALA A 64 -5.53 49.52 1.02
CA ALA A 64 -5.19 48.18 1.50
C ALA A 64 -5.63 47.91 2.95
N LYS A 65 -5.73 48.96 3.80
CA LYS A 65 -6.25 48.83 5.18
C LYS A 65 -7.77 48.69 5.25
N GLU A 66 -8.50 49.18 4.25
CA GLU A 66 -9.97 49.19 4.22
C GLU A 66 -10.56 48.04 3.38
N LEU A 67 -9.76 47.44 2.49
CA LEU A 67 -10.17 46.32 1.64
C LEU A 67 -10.33 45.00 2.41
N SER A 68 -11.44 44.31 2.13
CA SER A 68 -11.63 42.89 2.49
C SER A 68 -10.65 41.98 1.73
N LYS A 69 -10.45 40.72 2.17
CA LYS A 69 -9.52 39.77 1.49
C LYS A 69 -9.81 39.64 -0.02
N THR A 70 -11.08 39.56 -0.42
CA THR A 70 -11.49 39.51 -1.84
C THR A 70 -11.16 40.80 -2.59
N GLY A 71 -11.17 41.96 -1.91
CA GLY A 71 -10.68 43.22 -2.43
C GLY A 71 -9.15 43.25 -2.59
N LEU A 72 -8.41 42.75 -1.60
CA LEU A 72 -6.94 42.68 -1.64
C LEU A 72 -6.40 41.80 -2.78
N VAL A 73 -7.16 40.81 -3.26
CA VAL A 73 -6.81 40.04 -4.47
C VAL A 73 -6.71 40.94 -5.72
N LYS A 74 -7.45 42.07 -5.81
CA LYS A 74 -7.25 43.08 -6.88
C LYS A 74 -5.84 43.69 -6.82
N LEU A 75 -5.36 43.99 -5.61
CA LEU A 75 -4.02 44.55 -5.36
C LEU A 75 -2.87 43.55 -5.50
N ARG A 76 -3.13 42.23 -5.52
CA ARG A 76 -2.11 41.17 -5.61
C ARG A 76 -1.04 41.42 -6.67
N ARG A 77 -1.41 41.92 -7.86
CA ARG A 77 -0.45 42.22 -8.95
C ARG A 77 0.46 43.42 -8.59
N VAL A 78 -0.11 44.49 -8.05
CA VAL A 78 0.62 45.67 -7.52
C VAL A 78 1.62 45.26 -6.44
N LEU A 79 1.15 44.54 -5.43
CA LEU A 79 1.96 44.09 -4.29
C LEU A 79 3.11 43.17 -4.74
N ARG A 80 2.90 42.32 -5.75
CA ARG A 80 3.95 41.50 -6.37
C ARG A 80 5.04 42.31 -7.08
N ALA A 81 4.69 43.40 -7.76
CA ALA A 81 5.71 44.28 -8.37
C ALA A 81 6.56 44.96 -7.30
N ILE A 82 5.92 45.51 -6.26
CA ILE A 82 6.61 46.15 -5.12
C ILE A 82 7.52 45.12 -4.41
N ARG A 83 7.05 43.88 -4.20
CA ARG A 83 7.85 42.76 -3.65
C ARG A 83 9.14 42.47 -4.42
N LYS A 84 9.20 42.68 -5.75
CA LYS A 84 10.46 42.51 -6.52
C LYS A 84 11.58 43.40 -5.99
N HIS A 85 11.25 44.64 -5.59
CA HIS A 85 12.20 45.64 -5.09
C HIS A 85 12.43 45.54 -3.58
N PHE A 86 11.51 44.87 -2.87
CA PHE A 86 11.56 44.61 -1.42
C PHE A 86 11.45 43.09 -1.11
N PRO A 87 12.35 42.24 -1.64
CA PRO A 87 12.19 40.78 -1.58
C PRO A 87 12.37 40.21 -0.17
N GLN A 88 13.18 40.88 0.67
CA GLN A 88 13.45 40.58 2.08
C GLN A 88 13.78 41.90 2.82
N PRO A 89 13.71 41.91 4.17
CA PRO A 89 14.16 43.04 4.99
C PRO A 89 15.66 43.38 4.81
N PRO A 90 16.09 44.57 5.29
CA PRO A 90 17.50 44.94 5.38
C PRO A 90 18.34 43.91 6.15
N SER A 91 19.62 43.80 5.79
CA SER A 91 20.60 42.92 6.42
C SER A 91 20.68 43.10 7.93
N GLU A 92 20.57 44.34 8.37
CA GLU A 92 20.64 44.88 9.73
C GLU A 92 19.55 44.28 10.62
N ILE A 93 18.33 44.12 10.08
CA ILE A 93 17.16 43.56 10.76
C ILE A 93 17.16 42.02 10.72
N LEU A 94 17.87 41.43 9.75
CA LEU A 94 18.13 40.00 9.65
C LEU A 94 19.38 39.55 10.45
N VAL A 95 20.12 40.47 11.10
CA VAL A 95 21.27 40.10 11.94
C VAL A 95 20.81 39.14 13.03
N ASN A 96 21.47 37.98 13.08
CA ASN A 96 21.18 36.86 13.98
C ASN A 96 19.80 36.19 13.79
N ASN A 97 18.99 36.53 12.78
CA ASN A 97 17.67 35.92 12.48
C ASN A 97 16.82 35.57 13.73
N PRO A 98 16.34 36.56 14.51
CA PRO A 98 15.75 36.32 15.83
C PRO A 98 14.53 35.39 15.83
N LEU A 99 13.69 35.45 14.78
CA LEU A 99 12.53 34.55 14.66
C LEU A 99 12.93 33.10 14.36
N ASP A 100 13.97 32.85 13.56
CA ASP A 100 14.45 31.49 13.31
C ASP A 100 15.14 30.91 14.55
N ASN A 101 15.91 31.72 15.28
CA ASN A 101 16.43 31.33 16.59
C ASN A 101 15.32 31.03 17.61
N PHE A 102 14.18 31.72 17.56
CA PHE A 102 13.02 31.42 18.39
C PHE A 102 12.30 30.12 17.97
N LEU A 103 12.16 29.88 16.66
CA LEU A 103 11.49 28.70 16.12
C LEU A 103 12.32 27.41 16.27
N ASP A 104 13.64 27.47 16.07
CA ASP A 104 14.55 26.32 16.21
C ASP A 104 15.37 26.28 17.52
N GLY A 105 15.22 27.28 18.39
CA GLY A 105 15.87 27.33 19.71
C GLY A 105 15.47 26.21 20.68
N PRO A 106 16.01 26.19 21.91
CA PRO A 106 15.74 25.13 22.89
C PRO A 106 14.28 25.11 23.38
N ASP A 107 13.75 23.91 23.66
CA ASP A 107 12.35 23.71 24.11
C ASP A 107 12.02 24.33 25.49
N SER A 108 13.01 24.91 26.18
CA SER A 108 12.77 25.80 27.33
C SER A 108 11.86 26.99 26.98
N CYS A 109 11.87 27.46 25.73
CA CYS A 109 11.01 28.56 25.29
C CYS A 109 9.52 28.22 25.40
N GLU A 110 9.10 26.97 25.13
CA GLU A 110 7.69 26.56 25.28
C GLU A 110 7.20 26.67 26.73
N LYS A 111 8.08 26.47 27.72
CA LYS A 111 7.75 26.63 29.15
C LYS A 111 7.56 28.10 29.52
N ILE A 112 8.48 28.96 29.09
CA ILE A 112 8.44 30.40 29.37
C ILE A 112 7.19 31.04 28.74
N LEU A 113 6.79 30.62 27.53
CA LEU A 113 5.54 31.06 26.90
C LEU A 113 4.30 30.60 27.69
N CYS A 114 4.30 29.37 28.22
CA CYS A 114 3.23 28.90 29.10
C CYS A 114 3.15 29.71 30.40
N GLU A 115 4.29 30.03 31.02
CA GLU A 115 4.38 30.84 32.24
C GLU A 115 3.89 32.27 31.99
N ILE A 116 4.25 32.89 30.86
CA ILE A 116 3.74 34.21 30.45
C ILE A 116 2.21 34.17 30.25
N TYR A 117 1.67 33.13 29.61
CA TYR A 117 0.23 32.98 29.44
C TYR A 117 -0.50 32.79 30.78
N ASP A 118 -0.07 31.81 31.57
CA ASP A 118 -0.69 31.44 32.85
C ASP A 118 -0.58 32.56 33.93
N THR A 119 0.32 33.54 33.75
CA THR A 119 0.48 34.71 34.66
C THR A 119 -0.08 36.03 34.11
N HIS A 120 -0.65 36.04 32.90
CA HIS A 120 -1.02 37.27 32.17
C HIS A 120 0.15 38.27 32.05
N GLY A 121 1.34 37.76 31.69
CA GLY A 121 2.57 38.52 31.56
C GLY A 121 2.50 39.69 30.56
N SER A 122 3.33 40.71 30.78
CA SER A 122 3.28 41.95 30.01
C SER A 122 3.80 41.80 28.57
N ARG A 123 3.52 42.81 27.73
CA ARG A 123 4.01 42.85 26.34
C ARG A 123 5.54 42.83 26.26
N GLU A 124 6.23 43.44 27.23
CA GLU A 124 7.69 43.39 27.33
C GLU A 124 8.18 41.95 27.60
N ALA A 125 7.48 41.17 28.43
CA ALA A 125 7.83 39.78 28.70
C ALA A 125 7.77 38.92 27.43
N VAL A 126 6.73 39.09 26.60
CA VAL A 126 6.59 38.42 25.30
C VAL A 126 7.75 38.78 24.36
N LEU A 127 8.08 40.07 24.25
CA LEU A 127 9.13 40.56 23.36
C LEU A 127 10.53 40.14 23.82
N ASN A 128 10.77 40.01 25.12
CA ASN A 128 12.03 39.50 25.67
C ASN A 128 12.26 38.01 25.36
N VAL A 129 11.22 37.23 25.03
CA VAL A 129 11.37 35.83 24.56
C VAL A 129 11.75 35.77 23.07
N LEU A 130 11.21 36.66 22.24
CA LEU A 130 11.56 36.78 20.82
C LEU A 130 12.96 37.39 20.60
N PHE A 131 13.35 38.33 21.46
CA PHE A 131 14.62 39.06 21.39
C PHE A 131 15.42 38.89 22.69
N PRO A 132 16.03 37.70 22.94
CA PRO A 132 16.69 37.39 24.20
C PRO A 132 18.00 38.17 24.41
N GLY A 133 18.17 38.77 25.59
CA GLY A 133 19.41 39.42 26.05
C GLY A 133 19.15 40.70 26.84
N GLU A 134 20.13 41.17 27.62
CA GLU A 134 20.00 42.33 28.54
C GLU A 134 19.56 43.65 27.87
N ARG A 135 19.64 43.74 26.54
CA ARG A 135 19.15 44.87 25.74
C ARG A 135 18.38 44.42 24.50
N GLY A 136 17.85 43.19 24.46
CA GLY A 136 17.28 42.62 23.23
C GLY A 136 16.07 43.40 22.71
N TYR A 137 15.03 43.55 23.52
CA TYR A 137 13.88 44.41 23.17
C TYR A 137 14.28 45.89 23.04
N GLU A 138 15.24 46.41 23.81
CA GLU A 138 15.71 47.79 23.64
C GLU A 138 16.45 48.04 22.32
N ALA A 139 17.23 47.06 21.84
CA ALA A 139 17.95 47.12 20.58
C ALA A 139 16.97 46.99 19.41
N PHE A 140 16.00 46.08 19.50
CA PHE A 140 14.88 46.02 18.57
C PHE A 140 14.11 47.35 18.52
N LYS A 141 13.80 47.94 19.69
CA LYS A 141 13.15 49.23 19.81
C LYS A 141 13.99 50.39 19.29
N LYS A 142 15.33 50.31 19.33
CA LYS A 142 16.24 51.29 18.70
C LYS A 142 16.27 51.15 17.19
N LEU A 143 16.41 49.94 16.65
CA LEU A 143 16.26 49.67 15.21
C LEU A 143 14.89 50.15 14.67
N SER A 144 13.83 50.03 15.47
CA SER A 144 12.49 50.55 15.15
C SER A 144 12.27 52.04 15.43
N ALA A 145 13.18 52.73 16.15
CA ALA A 145 13.04 54.14 16.53
C ALA A 145 14.05 55.07 15.82
N ASP A 146 15.15 54.53 15.29
CA ASP A 146 15.97 55.15 14.25
C ASP A 146 15.22 55.09 12.90
N SER A 147 14.00 55.68 12.87
CA SER A 147 13.09 55.70 11.72
C SER A 147 13.56 56.65 10.59
N SER A 148 14.88 56.78 10.43
CA SER A 148 15.57 57.36 9.29
C SER A 148 15.93 56.31 8.23
N GLU A 149 15.75 55.02 8.53
CA GLU A 149 15.95 53.93 7.55
C GLU A 149 14.94 54.07 6.38
N PRO A 150 15.41 54.18 5.13
CA PRO A 150 14.52 54.37 3.99
C PRO A 150 13.64 53.14 3.77
N TYR A 151 12.34 53.39 3.56
CA TYR A 151 11.29 52.41 3.28
C TYR A 151 10.79 51.56 4.46
N SER A 152 11.05 51.98 5.71
CA SER A 152 10.50 51.31 6.90
C SER A 152 8.98 51.10 6.84
N ASP A 153 8.20 52.12 6.42
CA ASP A 153 6.74 52.02 6.19
C ASP A 153 6.35 50.92 5.19
N VAL A 154 7.21 50.67 4.19
CA VAL A 154 6.97 49.64 3.17
C VAL A 154 7.19 48.26 3.78
N TYR A 155 8.37 48.01 4.36
CA TYR A 155 8.67 46.71 4.97
C TYR A 155 7.69 46.35 6.10
N GLY A 156 7.31 47.34 6.93
CA GLY A 156 6.40 47.18 8.07
C GLY A 156 4.92 46.92 7.72
N SER A 157 4.56 46.85 6.43
CA SER A 157 3.18 46.54 6.00
C SER A 157 3.09 45.64 4.75
N LEU A 158 4.06 45.70 3.83
CA LEU A 158 4.02 45.02 2.54
C LEU A 158 3.82 43.50 2.68
N TYR A 159 4.59 42.85 3.56
CA TYR A 159 4.55 41.39 3.71
C TYR A 159 3.20 40.88 4.25
N HIS A 160 2.57 41.63 5.16
CA HIS A 160 1.23 41.34 5.65
C HIS A 160 0.20 41.38 4.50
N TYR A 161 0.13 42.49 3.75
CA TYR A 161 -0.85 42.60 2.65
C TYR A 161 -0.58 41.63 1.48
N ILE A 162 0.67 41.21 1.26
CA ILE A 162 0.98 40.10 0.35
C ILE A 162 0.33 38.80 0.85
N THR A 163 0.46 38.45 2.13
CA THR A 163 -0.14 37.21 2.68
C THR A 163 -1.67 37.26 2.87
N GLU A 164 -2.28 38.45 2.85
CA GLU A 164 -3.73 38.58 2.66
C GLU A 164 -4.15 38.36 1.19
N ALA A 165 -3.37 38.91 0.25
CA ALA A 165 -3.70 38.91 -1.18
C ALA A 165 -3.30 37.60 -1.92
N GLU A 166 -2.38 36.81 -1.37
CA GLU A 166 -1.90 35.54 -1.93
C GLU A 166 -2.37 34.35 -1.10
N ASP A 167 -2.91 33.31 -1.75
CA ASP A 167 -3.13 32.02 -1.11
C ASP A 167 -1.80 31.24 -1.06
N THR A 168 -1.23 31.16 0.14
CA THR A 168 0.07 30.53 0.42
C THR A 168 -0.02 29.04 0.78
N SER A 169 -1.19 28.42 0.63
CA SER A 169 -1.45 27.02 0.99
C SER A 169 -0.65 26.04 0.12
N PRO A 170 0.10 25.10 0.73
CA PRO A 170 0.67 23.97 0.01
C PRO A 170 -0.37 22.93 -0.46
N SER A 171 -1.58 22.88 0.13
CA SER A 171 -2.67 21.99 -0.32
C SER A 171 -3.24 22.36 -1.69
N ASP A 172 -3.08 23.60 -2.14
CA ASP A 172 -3.46 24.05 -3.49
C ASP A 172 -2.50 23.52 -4.58
N LYS A 173 -1.50 22.71 -4.22
CA LYS A 173 -0.54 22.07 -5.14
C LYS A 173 -0.91 20.60 -5.37
N TYR A 174 -0.18 19.94 -6.27
CA TYR A 174 -0.41 18.53 -6.58
C TYR A 174 0.01 17.60 -5.43
N THR A 175 -0.68 16.46 -5.27
CA THR A 175 -0.36 15.45 -4.25
C THR A 175 1.09 14.97 -4.37
N GLY A 176 1.83 14.97 -3.27
CA GLY A 176 3.26 14.66 -3.22
C GLY A 176 4.19 15.85 -3.52
N PHE A 177 3.67 17.07 -3.72
CA PHE A 177 4.47 18.29 -3.90
C PHE A 177 5.43 18.53 -2.72
N VAL A 178 4.91 18.53 -1.48
CA VAL A 178 5.71 18.76 -0.26
C VAL A 178 6.82 17.74 -0.04
N LEU A 179 6.72 16.53 -0.61
CA LEU A 179 7.75 15.49 -0.51
C LEU A 179 9.01 15.81 -1.35
N LYS A 180 8.96 16.82 -2.22
CA LYS A 180 10.08 17.26 -3.07
C LYS A 180 10.77 18.50 -2.49
N LYS A 181 12.00 18.77 -2.96
CA LYS A 181 12.76 20.00 -2.64
C LYS A 181 11.97 21.28 -2.99
N GLU A 182 11.35 21.29 -4.18
CA GLU A 182 10.41 22.33 -4.66
C GLU A 182 9.34 22.68 -3.62
N GLY A 183 8.71 21.67 -3.01
CA GLY A 183 7.70 21.84 -1.97
C GLY A 183 8.25 22.09 -0.57
N GLY A 184 9.57 22.04 -0.37
CA GLY A 184 10.26 22.62 0.79
C GLY A 184 10.49 24.11 0.59
N GLU A 185 11.11 24.46 -0.54
CA GLU A 185 11.41 25.84 -0.93
C GLU A 185 10.14 26.71 -0.98
N PHE A 186 9.00 26.18 -1.44
CA PHE A 186 7.72 26.88 -1.42
C PHE A 186 7.21 27.18 0.00
N VAL A 187 7.33 26.23 0.94
CA VAL A 187 6.91 26.45 2.33
C VAL A 187 7.85 27.45 3.01
N GLU A 188 9.16 27.31 2.81
CA GLU A 188 10.17 28.24 3.33
C GLU A 188 9.94 29.67 2.82
N GLN A 189 9.73 29.85 1.52
CA GLN A 189 9.42 31.16 0.92
C GLN A 189 8.09 31.75 1.40
N SER A 190 7.12 30.91 1.76
CA SER A 190 5.82 31.33 2.31
C SER A 190 5.93 31.69 3.80
N ALA A 191 6.67 30.89 4.58
CA ALA A 191 6.97 31.15 5.98
C ALA A 191 7.80 32.43 6.15
N ASN A 192 8.75 32.66 5.24
CA ASN A 192 9.55 33.89 5.21
C ASN A 192 8.69 35.16 5.09
N LEU A 193 7.56 35.15 4.37
CA LEU A 193 6.65 36.31 4.34
C LEU A 193 6.09 36.65 5.72
N PHE A 194 5.56 35.65 6.44
CA PHE A 194 5.02 35.87 7.79
C PHE A 194 6.13 36.26 8.76
N LYS A 195 7.30 35.61 8.70
CA LYS A 195 8.48 36.01 9.49
C LYS A 195 8.88 37.46 9.21
N TYR A 196 8.88 37.90 7.95
CA TYR A 196 9.24 39.28 7.60
C TYR A 196 8.24 40.31 8.12
N ASP A 197 6.92 40.04 8.10
CA ASP A 197 5.96 40.90 8.80
C ASP A 197 6.18 40.88 10.32
N LEU A 198 6.38 39.70 10.92
CA LEU A 198 6.59 39.54 12.36
C LEU A 198 7.91 40.15 12.89
N LEU A 199 8.90 40.41 12.03
CA LEU A 199 10.07 41.20 12.39
C LEU A 199 9.70 42.66 12.67
N TYR A 200 8.76 43.26 11.95
CA TYR A 200 8.29 44.63 12.22
C TYR A 200 7.09 44.67 13.17
N ASN A 201 6.23 43.64 13.12
CA ASN A 201 4.96 43.54 13.85
C ASN A 201 4.90 42.29 14.76
N PRO A 202 5.84 42.10 15.72
CA PRO A 202 5.95 40.86 16.51
C PRO A 202 4.73 40.53 17.39
N LEU A 203 3.81 41.47 17.57
CA LEU A 203 2.54 41.31 18.31
C LEU A 203 1.30 41.17 17.38
N ARG A 204 1.48 40.94 16.07
CA ARG A 204 0.37 40.69 15.14
C ARG A 204 -0.14 39.24 15.26
N PHE A 205 -1.34 39.07 15.79
CA PHE A 205 -1.98 37.76 15.99
C PHE A 205 -2.13 36.98 14.68
N GLU A 206 -2.59 37.65 13.62
CA GLU A 206 -3.01 37.06 12.36
C GLU A 206 -1.84 36.41 11.60
N SER A 207 -0.64 37.02 11.67
CA SER A 207 0.58 36.46 11.06
C SER A 207 1.15 35.29 11.86
N TRP A 208 1.08 35.31 13.20
CA TRP A 208 1.43 34.13 14.01
C TRP A 208 0.47 32.96 13.78
N GLN A 209 -0.84 33.22 13.71
CA GLN A 209 -1.85 32.20 13.45
C GLN A 209 -1.59 31.52 12.10
N ARG A 210 -1.45 32.30 11.01
CA ARG A 210 -1.22 31.75 9.66
C ARG A 210 0.14 31.08 9.50
N LEU A 211 1.20 31.59 10.12
CA LEU A 211 2.50 30.91 10.14
C LEU A 211 2.36 29.54 10.82
N SER A 212 1.60 29.45 11.90
CA SER A 212 1.34 28.16 12.56
C SER A 212 0.51 27.19 11.71
N SER A 213 -0.47 27.71 10.96
CA SER A 213 -1.29 26.93 10.04
C SER A 213 -0.47 26.39 8.87
N LEU A 214 0.43 27.20 8.30
CA LEU A 214 1.32 26.79 7.21
C LEU A 214 2.23 25.62 7.63
N TYR A 215 2.80 25.67 8.85
CA TYR A 215 3.65 24.60 9.37
C TYR A 215 2.86 23.33 9.75
N ASP A 216 1.64 23.46 10.29
CA ASP A 216 0.79 22.28 10.55
C ASP A 216 0.32 21.65 9.23
N GLU A 217 -0.07 22.46 8.25
CA GLU A 217 -0.47 22.01 6.92
C GLU A 217 0.68 21.29 6.18
N GLU A 218 1.91 21.83 6.25
CA GLU A 218 3.12 21.17 5.78
C GLU A 218 3.28 19.78 6.42
N VAL A 219 3.21 19.70 7.75
CA VAL A 219 3.34 18.43 8.50
C VAL A 219 2.24 17.44 8.12
N ASP A 220 0.98 17.89 8.04
CA ASP A 220 -0.15 17.02 7.73
C ASP A 220 -0.06 16.48 6.30
N LEU A 221 0.34 17.31 5.33
CA LEU A 221 0.61 16.90 3.94
C LEU A 221 1.81 15.95 3.85
N LEU A 222 2.95 16.26 4.49
CA LEU A 222 4.14 15.39 4.52
C LEU A 222 3.80 13.99 5.02
N LEU A 223 2.97 13.89 6.08
CA LEU A 223 2.57 12.61 6.66
C LEU A 223 1.45 11.91 5.87
N ASN A 224 0.48 12.64 5.32
CA ASN A 224 -0.59 12.07 4.50
C ASN A 224 -0.05 11.55 3.15
N ASP A 225 0.75 12.34 2.45
CA ASP A 225 1.33 11.96 1.16
C ASP A 225 2.45 10.95 1.37
N GLY A 226 3.28 11.10 2.41
CA GLY A 226 4.26 10.10 2.81
C GLY A 226 3.63 8.73 3.06
N SER A 227 2.46 8.68 3.71
CA SER A 227 1.71 7.43 3.93
C SER A 227 1.16 6.75 2.66
N LYS A 228 1.08 7.47 1.54
CA LYS A 228 0.56 7.00 0.25
C LYS A 228 1.67 6.71 -0.77
N HIS A 229 2.74 7.50 -0.76
CA HIS A 229 3.74 7.56 -1.83
C HIS A 229 5.15 7.10 -1.44
N ILE A 230 5.41 6.82 -0.16
CA ILE A 230 6.72 6.36 0.35
C ILE A 230 6.49 5.09 1.17
N SER A 231 7.37 4.08 1.05
CA SER A 231 7.27 2.90 1.91
C SER A 231 7.75 3.23 3.34
N ILE A 232 7.28 2.45 4.32
CA ILE A 232 7.63 2.68 5.74
C ILE A 232 9.14 2.47 5.98
N LEU A 233 9.80 1.65 5.15
CA LEU A 233 11.25 1.47 5.19
C LEU A 233 11.97 2.71 4.63
N ASP A 234 11.56 3.19 3.46
CA ASP A 234 12.16 4.36 2.79
C ASP A 234 11.93 5.66 3.57
N TRP A 235 10.77 5.78 4.24
CA TRP A 235 10.50 6.91 5.13
C TRP A 235 11.45 6.90 6.32
N ARG A 236 11.68 5.74 6.94
CA ARG A 236 12.56 5.62 8.11
C ARG A 236 14.05 5.78 7.80
N THR A 237 14.46 5.61 6.54
CA THR A 237 15.83 5.95 6.11
C THR A 237 15.98 7.41 5.66
N ASN A 238 14.88 8.12 5.37
CA ASN A 238 14.90 9.52 4.97
C ASN A 238 14.89 10.47 6.18
N THR A 239 16.08 10.70 6.74
CA THR A 239 16.30 11.62 7.88
C THR A 239 15.80 13.04 7.61
N ALA A 240 15.92 13.55 6.38
CA ALA A 240 15.51 14.91 6.04
C ALA A 240 13.99 15.13 6.15
N LEU A 241 13.17 14.18 5.70
CA LEU A 241 11.71 14.26 5.86
C LEU A 241 11.29 14.15 7.34
N ILE A 242 11.98 13.31 8.12
CA ILE A 242 11.73 13.17 9.56
C ILE A 242 12.06 14.48 10.30
N GLN A 243 13.25 15.03 10.07
CA GLN A 243 13.69 16.30 10.66
C GLN A 243 12.77 17.46 10.28
N ARG A 244 12.28 17.51 9.05
CA ARG A 244 11.32 18.54 8.58
C ARG A 244 9.97 18.41 9.27
N VAL A 245 9.44 17.19 9.46
CA VAL A 245 8.21 16.97 10.25
C VAL A 245 8.40 17.38 11.72
N GLU A 246 9.57 17.10 12.31
CA GLU A 246 9.87 17.50 13.69
C GLU A 246 10.04 19.03 13.83
N ALA A 247 10.67 19.69 12.85
CA ALA A 247 10.79 21.14 12.78
C ALA A 247 9.43 21.81 12.63
N GLY A 248 8.63 21.46 11.60
CA GLY A 248 7.29 22.02 11.39
C GLY A 248 6.38 21.84 12.61
N ARG A 249 6.47 20.70 13.31
CA ARG A 249 5.77 20.49 14.60
C ARG A 249 6.26 21.44 15.70
N ARG A 250 7.56 21.72 15.84
CA ARG A 250 8.06 22.73 16.81
C ARG A 250 7.62 24.14 16.42
N HIS A 251 7.79 24.49 15.15
CA HIS A 251 7.50 25.81 14.59
C HIS A 251 6.02 26.15 14.74
N SER A 252 5.13 25.22 14.36
CA SER A 252 3.67 25.35 14.55
C SER A 252 3.30 25.56 16.02
N ARG A 253 3.81 24.75 16.96
CA ARG A 253 3.51 24.92 18.40
C ARG A 253 3.93 26.29 18.92
N ARG A 254 5.14 26.76 18.59
CA ARG A 254 5.67 28.04 19.08
C ARG A 254 4.88 29.21 18.49
N SER A 255 4.49 29.13 17.21
CA SER A 255 3.60 30.10 16.57
C SER A 255 2.17 30.07 17.16
N LEU A 256 1.63 28.89 17.51
CA LEU A 256 0.34 28.76 18.22
C LEU A 256 0.40 29.33 19.65
N MET A 257 1.49 29.13 20.38
CA MET A 257 1.69 29.73 21.71
C MET A 257 1.75 31.26 21.63
N MET A 258 2.46 31.82 20.66
CA MET A 258 2.46 33.26 20.39
C MET A 258 1.05 33.76 20.05
N SER A 259 0.32 33.03 19.19
CA SER A 259 -1.07 33.35 18.84
C SER A 259 -1.98 33.34 20.07
N LEU A 260 -1.87 32.32 20.92
CA LEU A 260 -2.66 32.16 22.15
C LEU A 260 -2.42 33.31 23.17
N ILE A 261 -1.19 33.79 23.29
CA ILE A 261 -0.85 34.94 24.15
C ILE A 261 -1.41 36.26 23.58
N LEU A 262 -1.54 36.36 22.25
CA LEU A 262 -2.07 37.54 21.55
C LEU A 262 -3.59 37.49 21.33
N ALA A 263 -4.23 36.35 21.60
CA ALA A 263 -5.64 36.08 21.35
C ALA A 263 -6.57 36.90 22.26
N LYS A 264 -7.35 37.82 21.65
CA LYS A 264 -8.17 38.80 22.37
C LYS A 264 -9.57 38.29 22.72
N THR A 265 -10.10 37.33 21.96
CA THR A 265 -11.46 36.81 22.18
C THR A 265 -11.43 35.36 22.68
N ILE A 266 -12.50 34.96 23.37
CA ILE A 266 -12.65 33.58 23.86
C ILE A 266 -12.69 32.56 22.69
N PRO A 267 -13.39 32.82 21.56
CA PRO A 267 -13.27 31.98 20.36
C PRO A 267 -11.83 31.77 19.88
N ASP A 268 -11.02 32.83 19.77
CA ASP A 268 -9.61 32.72 19.35
C ASP A 268 -8.81 31.85 20.33
N GLN A 269 -8.99 32.06 21.63
CA GLN A 269 -8.30 31.29 22.68
C GLN A 269 -8.70 29.81 22.65
N VAL A 270 -9.98 29.50 22.44
CA VAL A 270 -10.47 28.12 22.26
C VAL A 270 -9.87 27.47 21.02
N GLU A 271 -9.82 28.18 19.89
CA GLU A 271 -9.22 27.67 18.65
C GLU A 271 -7.72 27.39 18.85
N MET A 272 -6.96 28.34 19.41
CA MET A 272 -5.53 28.16 19.63
C MET A 272 -5.22 27.04 20.63
N HIS A 273 -6.04 26.87 21.68
CA HIS A 273 -5.93 25.72 22.58
C HIS A 273 -6.26 24.39 21.88
N GLU A 274 -7.31 24.31 21.05
CA GLU A 274 -7.60 23.07 20.30
C GLU A 274 -6.47 22.73 19.31
N LEU A 275 -6.01 23.69 18.50
CA LEU A 275 -4.92 23.48 17.54
C LEU A 275 -3.64 23.04 18.25
N LEU A 276 -3.25 23.72 19.34
CA LEU A 276 -2.05 23.35 20.10
C LEU A 276 -2.18 21.95 20.73
N ALA A 277 -3.38 21.61 21.21
CA ALA A 277 -3.68 20.26 21.70
C ALA A 277 -3.60 19.19 20.59
N LEU A 278 -4.00 19.51 19.36
CA LEU A 278 -3.93 18.64 18.19
C LEU A 278 -2.49 18.40 17.71
N VAL A 279 -1.62 19.42 17.68
CA VAL A 279 -0.20 19.26 17.30
C VAL A 279 0.55 18.37 18.31
N TYR A 280 0.32 18.56 19.62
CA TYR A 280 0.80 17.63 20.64
C TYR A 280 0.18 16.22 20.48
N TYR A 281 -1.11 16.10 20.11
CA TYR A 281 -1.77 14.82 19.87
C TYR A 281 -1.21 14.07 18.65
N ASP A 282 -0.84 14.76 17.56
CA ASP A 282 -0.30 14.12 16.35
C ASP A 282 1.06 13.46 16.59
N SER A 283 1.91 14.12 17.37
CA SER A 283 3.19 13.58 17.84
C SER A 283 3.04 12.25 18.59
N VAL A 284 1.84 11.92 19.09
CA VAL A 284 1.54 10.67 19.81
C VAL A 284 0.57 9.74 19.07
N GLN A 285 0.54 9.77 17.74
CA GLN A 285 -0.29 8.85 16.93
C GLN A 285 0.45 7.59 16.46
N ASN A 286 -0.14 6.41 16.68
CA ASN A 286 0.32 5.16 16.07
C ASN A 286 -0.24 5.00 14.65
N VAL A 287 0.40 5.69 13.70
CA VAL A 287 0.06 5.73 12.26
C VAL A 287 1.29 5.58 11.36
N VAL A 288 1.07 5.17 10.12
CA VAL A 288 2.05 5.37 9.03
C VAL A 288 2.26 6.86 8.74
N PRO A 289 3.39 7.29 8.14
CA PRO A 289 4.52 6.49 7.67
C PRO A 289 5.52 6.05 8.74
N PHE A 290 5.46 6.58 9.97
CA PHE A 290 6.41 6.22 11.04
C PHE A 290 6.27 4.77 11.54
N TYR A 291 5.05 4.25 11.67
CA TYR A 291 4.77 3.01 12.37
C TYR A 291 4.08 1.97 11.47
N ASP A 292 4.65 0.76 11.39
CA ASP A 292 4.21 -0.31 10.49
C ASP A 292 2.92 -1.02 10.92
N GLN A 293 2.52 -0.85 12.19
CA GLN A 293 1.40 -1.56 12.84
C GLN A 293 1.66 -3.07 13.08
N ARG A 294 2.94 -3.47 13.06
CA ARG A 294 3.44 -4.84 13.21
C ARG A 294 4.58 -4.87 14.24
N SER A 295 5.79 -4.48 13.82
CA SER A 295 7.04 -4.55 14.59
C SER A 295 7.51 -3.18 15.10
N ILE A 296 7.20 -2.11 14.38
CA ILE A 296 7.59 -0.73 14.62
C ILE A 296 6.39 0.00 15.23
N LEU A 297 6.34 0.01 16.56
CA LEU A 297 5.31 0.68 17.36
C LEU A 297 5.89 1.93 18.05
N PRO A 298 5.06 2.90 18.47
CA PRO A 298 5.55 4.05 19.21
C PRO A 298 6.14 3.66 20.56
N VAL A 299 7.34 4.16 20.83
CA VAL A 299 7.96 4.09 22.15
C VAL A 299 7.17 5.00 23.10
N LYS A 300 6.91 4.51 24.31
CA LYS A 300 6.34 5.30 25.41
C LYS A 300 7.47 5.74 26.33
N ASP A 301 8.18 6.78 25.92
CA ASP A 301 9.20 7.43 26.72
C ASP A 301 8.64 8.68 27.42
N ALA A 302 9.51 9.41 28.14
CA ALA A 302 9.13 10.66 28.80
C ALA A 302 8.60 11.72 27.79
N THR A 303 9.13 11.75 26.56
CA THR A 303 8.70 12.68 25.50
C THR A 303 7.26 12.37 25.05
N TRP A 304 6.92 11.10 24.89
CA TRP A 304 5.56 10.65 24.59
C TRP A 304 4.57 11.02 25.69
N ASP A 305 4.94 10.82 26.96
CA ASP A 305 4.07 11.15 28.10
C ASP A 305 3.94 12.66 28.30
N ILE A 306 5.00 13.46 28.12
CA ILE A 306 4.94 14.94 28.10
C ILE A 306 4.00 15.42 26.99
N ASN A 307 4.12 14.90 25.76
CA ASN A 307 3.21 15.27 24.68
C ASN A 307 1.75 14.88 24.98
N CYS A 308 1.52 13.73 25.65
CA CYS A 308 0.17 13.36 26.09
C CYS A 308 -0.35 14.27 27.23
N GLN A 309 0.49 14.72 28.16
CA GLN A 309 0.13 15.64 29.24
C GLN A 309 -0.14 17.05 28.71
N ASN A 310 0.69 17.57 27.81
CA ASN A 310 0.51 18.87 27.18
C ASN A 310 -0.79 18.91 26.36
N SER A 311 -1.03 17.91 25.51
CA SER A 311 -2.29 17.78 24.77
C SER A 311 -3.50 17.70 25.71
N LEU A 312 -3.38 17.05 26.88
CA LEU A 312 -4.43 17.04 27.89
C LEU A 312 -4.68 18.45 28.48
N LYS A 313 -3.64 19.16 28.97
CA LYS A 313 -3.77 20.52 29.53
C LYS A 313 -4.47 21.46 28.54
N GLN A 314 -4.09 21.41 27.27
CA GLN A 314 -4.63 22.29 26.24
C GLN A 314 -6.10 21.96 25.91
N PHE A 315 -6.49 20.67 25.80
CA PHE A 315 -7.90 20.30 25.68
C PHE A 315 -8.73 20.56 26.94
N GLU A 316 -8.14 20.48 28.15
CA GLU A 316 -8.81 20.84 29.40
C GLU A 316 -9.12 22.34 29.41
N LYS A 317 -8.17 23.21 29.01
CA LYS A 317 -8.39 24.66 28.84
C LYS A 317 -9.43 25.00 27.75
N ALA A 318 -9.35 24.36 26.59
CA ALA A 318 -10.36 24.55 25.53
C ALA A 318 -11.78 24.17 26.02
N PHE A 319 -11.91 23.11 26.83
CA PHE A 319 -13.19 22.66 27.39
C PHE A 319 -13.72 23.53 28.54
N GLU A 320 -12.83 24.10 29.35
CA GLU A 320 -13.15 25.10 30.39
C GLU A 320 -13.70 26.39 29.78
N LEU A 321 -13.08 26.89 28.70
CA LEU A 321 -13.52 28.10 28.00
C LEU A 321 -14.79 27.87 27.17
N LEU A 322 -14.89 26.73 26.46
CA LEU A 322 -16.07 26.36 25.69
C LEU A 322 -16.24 24.83 25.66
N SER A 323 -17.23 24.32 26.37
CA SER A 323 -17.46 22.87 26.54
C SER A 323 -18.01 22.17 25.28
N GLN A 324 -17.16 21.99 24.27
CA GLN A 324 -17.49 21.26 23.04
C GLN A 324 -17.36 19.74 23.21
N TRP A 325 -18.14 18.99 22.43
CA TRP A 325 -18.06 17.52 22.38
C TRP A 325 -16.70 17.02 21.88
N LEU A 326 -16.02 17.80 21.02
CA LEU A 326 -14.73 17.46 20.43
C LEU A 326 -13.61 17.43 21.47
N HIS A 327 -13.51 18.48 22.29
CA HIS A 327 -12.55 18.53 23.40
C HIS A 327 -12.80 17.34 24.35
N ALA A 328 -14.04 17.12 24.79
CA ALA A 328 -14.40 15.99 25.67
C ALA A 328 -14.03 14.62 25.05
N PHE A 329 -14.25 14.44 23.74
CA PHE A 329 -13.85 13.22 23.04
C PHE A 329 -12.32 13.01 23.04
N TYR A 330 -11.53 14.06 22.85
CA TYR A 330 -10.07 13.99 22.95
C TYR A 330 -9.58 13.79 24.40
N LEU A 331 -10.20 14.41 25.40
CA LEU A 331 -9.88 14.19 26.82
C LEU A 331 -10.04 12.73 27.23
N GLY A 332 -11.10 12.05 26.79
CA GLY A 332 -11.27 10.60 27.01
C GLY A 332 -10.13 9.77 26.40
N LYS A 333 -9.67 10.13 25.19
CA LYS A 333 -8.51 9.49 24.52
C LYS A 333 -7.20 9.82 25.24
N LEU A 334 -7.08 11.04 25.77
CA LEU A 334 -6.07 11.55 26.71
C LEU A 334 -5.88 10.59 27.90
N CYS A 335 -6.95 10.44 28.70
CA CYS A 335 -6.97 9.59 29.88
C CYS A 335 -6.51 8.15 29.60
N GLU A 336 -6.96 7.53 28.49
CA GLU A 336 -6.57 6.17 28.13
C GLU A 336 -5.12 6.02 27.67
N LYS A 337 -4.52 7.05 27.05
CA LYS A 337 -3.11 7.05 26.65
C LYS A 337 -2.19 7.10 27.87
N LEU A 338 -2.54 7.99 28.81
CA LEU A 338 -1.85 8.24 30.08
C LEU A 338 -2.15 7.18 31.16
N GLY A 339 -2.97 6.16 30.87
CA GLY A 339 -3.28 5.10 31.83
C GLY A 339 -4.15 5.52 33.02
N GLN A 340 -4.84 6.67 32.93
CA GLN A 340 -5.78 7.14 33.95
C GLN A 340 -6.99 6.18 34.07
N SER A 341 -7.80 6.33 35.13
CA SER A 341 -8.87 5.38 35.43
C SER A 341 -9.89 5.27 34.27
N PRO A 342 -10.36 4.05 33.91
CA PRO A 342 -11.33 3.89 32.83
C PRO A 342 -12.63 4.67 33.06
N ALA A 343 -13.05 4.83 34.32
CA ALA A 343 -14.20 5.65 34.69
C ALA A 343 -14.02 7.13 34.30
N LYS A 344 -12.82 7.71 34.43
CA LYS A 344 -12.54 9.09 33.98
C LYS A 344 -12.59 9.19 32.45
N ALA A 345 -12.04 8.21 31.73
CA ALA A 345 -12.14 8.16 30.27
C ALA A 345 -13.59 8.01 29.78
N PHE A 346 -14.36 7.10 30.38
CA PHE A 346 -15.76 6.86 30.03
C PHE A 346 -16.66 8.06 30.39
N SER A 347 -16.39 8.79 31.47
CA SER A 347 -17.15 10.00 31.81
C SER A 347 -16.95 11.11 30.76
N TYR A 348 -15.74 11.27 30.22
CA TYR A 348 -15.50 12.20 29.10
C TYR A 348 -16.17 11.75 27.81
N TYR A 349 -16.14 10.47 27.45
CA TYR A 349 -16.89 9.98 26.29
C TYR A 349 -18.40 10.14 26.47
N LYS A 350 -18.94 9.89 27.67
CA LYS A 350 -20.34 10.13 28.01
C LYS A 350 -20.70 11.62 27.89
N LYS A 351 -19.85 12.54 28.37
CA LYS A 351 -20.00 13.99 28.15
C LYS A 351 -20.03 14.33 26.66
N ALA A 352 -19.13 13.78 25.84
CA ALA A 352 -19.12 14.01 24.40
C ALA A 352 -20.40 13.49 23.71
N ILE A 353 -20.92 12.31 24.11
CA ILE A 353 -22.21 11.77 23.63
C ILE A 353 -23.38 12.67 24.06
N THR A 354 -23.36 13.26 25.26
CA THR A 354 -24.41 14.18 25.71
C THR A 354 -24.36 15.52 24.96
N LEU A 355 -23.16 16.03 24.69
CA LEU A 355 -22.95 17.30 23.96
C LEU A 355 -23.20 17.18 22.45
N ASN A 356 -23.03 15.98 21.87
CA ASN A 356 -23.43 15.69 20.49
C ASN A 356 -23.99 14.25 20.37
N PRO A 357 -25.31 14.06 20.54
CA PRO A 357 -25.93 12.74 20.50
C PRO A 357 -25.98 12.05 19.14
N THR A 358 -25.70 12.75 18.03
CA THR A 358 -25.64 12.15 16.69
C THR A 358 -24.22 11.74 16.28
N ALA A 359 -23.17 12.23 16.94
CA ALA A 359 -21.80 11.85 16.59
C ALA A 359 -21.54 10.35 16.83
N VAL A 360 -21.21 9.62 15.77
CA VAL A 360 -20.83 8.19 15.87
C VAL A 360 -19.51 8.01 16.63
N ASP A 361 -18.55 8.94 16.50
CA ASP A 361 -17.18 8.77 17.00
C ASP A 361 -17.09 8.59 18.54
N PRO A 362 -17.75 9.41 19.39
CA PRO A 362 -17.80 9.18 20.84
C PRO A 362 -18.46 7.86 21.24
N VAL A 363 -19.58 7.49 20.60
CA VAL A 363 -20.30 6.23 20.86
C VAL A 363 -19.40 5.03 20.52
N TYR A 364 -18.91 4.97 19.29
CA TYR A 364 -17.97 3.95 18.83
C TYR A 364 -16.77 3.84 19.79
N ARG A 365 -16.16 4.97 20.19
CA ARG A 365 -14.97 4.95 21.03
C ARG A 365 -15.27 4.42 22.44
N MET A 366 -16.35 4.85 23.08
CA MET A 366 -16.71 4.39 24.42
C MET A 366 -16.91 2.87 24.46
N HIS A 367 -17.69 2.33 23.52
CA HIS A 367 -18.00 0.90 23.49
C HIS A 367 -16.82 0.04 23.01
N ALA A 368 -16.00 0.52 22.06
CA ALA A 368 -14.75 -0.15 21.68
C ALA A 368 -13.74 -0.21 22.82
N SER A 369 -13.75 0.76 23.74
CA SER A 369 -12.89 0.77 24.94
C SER A 369 -13.46 -0.05 26.09
N ARG A 370 -14.78 -0.04 26.33
CA ARG A 370 -15.45 -0.98 27.26
C ARG A 370 -15.16 -2.44 26.86
N LEU A 371 -15.37 -2.77 25.58
CA LEU A 371 -15.05 -4.09 25.00
C LEU A 371 -13.58 -4.46 25.23
N LYS A 372 -12.65 -3.53 24.96
CA LYS A 372 -11.21 -3.75 25.20
C LYS A 372 -10.92 -4.02 26.67
N LEU A 373 -11.52 -3.28 27.60
CA LEU A 373 -11.28 -3.45 29.03
C LEU A 373 -11.75 -4.83 29.51
N LEU A 374 -12.93 -5.28 29.05
CA LEU A 374 -13.48 -6.61 29.35
C LEU A 374 -12.53 -7.74 28.91
N TYR A 375 -12.00 -7.73 27.69
CA TYR A 375 -11.10 -8.82 27.23
C TYR A 375 -9.65 -8.69 27.69
N THR A 376 -9.16 -7.52 28.13
CA THR A 376 -7.78 -7.38 28.64
C THR A 376 -7.64 -7.51 30.15
N ARG A 377 -8.71 -7.38 30.93
CA ARG A 377 -8.68 -7.52 32.39
C ARG A 377 -9.27 -8.82 32.93
N GLY A 378 -9.86 -9.63 32.05
CA GLY A 378 -10.40 -10.95 32.39
C GLY A 378 -11.77 -10.91 33.07
N LYS A 379 -12.46 -12.05 33.07
CA LYS A 379 -13.87 -12.15 33.47
C LYS A 379 -14.14 -11.99 34.97
N GLN A 380 -13.13 -12.18 35.81
CA GLN A 380 -13.28 -12.20 37.27
C GLN A 380 -12.96 -10.84 37.93
N ASN A 381 -12.80 -9.77 37.15
CA ASN A 381 -12.43 -8.45 37.64
C ASN A 381 -13.68 -7.61 37.97
N LEU A 382 -14.17 -7.72 39.22
CA LEU A 382 -15.36 -7.02 39.71
C LEU A 382 -15.31 -5.50 39.44
N ASN A 383 -14.20 -4.84 39.76
CA ASN A 383 -14.06 -3.38 39.58
C ASN A 383 -14.21 -2.97 38.11
N VAL A 384 -13.71 -3.79 37.17
CA VAL A 384 -13.90 -3.58 35.73
C VAL A 384 -15.35 -3.81 35.32
N ILE A 385 -16.00 -4.86 35.83
CA ILE A 385 -17.42 -5.15 35.54
C ILE A 385 -18.31 -3.98 36.02
N GLN A 386 -18.11 -3.49 37.24
CA GLN A 386 -18.82 -2.32 37.77
C GLN A 386 -18.62 -1.07 36.88
N VAL A 387 -17.36 -0.69 36.61
CA VAL A 387 -17.04 0.48 35.76
C VAL A 387 -17.53 0.32 34.31
N VAL A 388 -17.72 -0.91 33.81
CA VAL A 388 -18.30 -1.17 32.49
C VAL A 388 -19.84 -1.20 32.52
N ALA A 389 -20.45 -1.56 33.66
CA ALA A 389 -21.89 -1.53 33.89
C ALA A 389 -22.44 -0.10 34.07
N ASP A 390 -21.63 0.82 34.59
CA ASP A 390 -22.04 2.23 34.71
C ASP A 390 -22.29 2.93 33.38
N TYR A 391 -21.68 2.42 32.29
CA TYR A 391 -21.66 3.01 30.96
C TYR A 391 -22.23 2.06 29.88
N THR A 392 -23.25 1.26 30.23
CA THR A 392 -23.98 0.43 29.25
C THR A 392 -24.58 1.25 28.11
N TYR A 393 -24.84 0.59 26.99
CA TYR A 393 -25.60 1.17 25.89
C TYR A 393 -27.10 1.11 26.17
N ASN A 394 -27.57 -0.04 26.66
CA ASN A 394 -28.94 -0.26 27.08
C ASN A 394 -29.08 -0.09 28.61
N GLN A 395 -30.10 0.66 29.02
CA GLN A 395 -30.35 0.96 30.44
C GLN A 395 -30.73 -0.29 31.25
N SER A 396 -31.56 -1.17 30.67
CA SER A 396 -31.93 -2.45 31.26
C SER A 396 -30.74 -3.41 31.48
N THR A 397 -29.66 -3.28 30.69
CA THR A 397 -28.40 -4.00 30.95
C THR A 397 -27.79 -3.58 32.29
N LYS A 398 -27.79 -2.26 32.59
CA LYS A 398 -27.24 -1.73 33.85
C LYS A 398 -28.04 -2.23 35.04
N GLU A 399 -29.37 -2.11 34.98
CA GLU A 399 -30.28 -2.56 36.04
C GLU A 399 -30.14 -4.07 36.33
N ASN A 400 -30.13 -4.90 35.28
CA ASN A 400 -29.89 -6.34 35.40
C ASN A 400 -28.54 -6.64 36.07
N VAL A 401 -27.43 -6.07 35.56
CA VAL A 401 -26.09 -6.32 36.11
C VAL A 401 -25.95 -5.82 37.55
N LEU A 402 -26.47 -4.64 37.90
CA LEU A 402 -26.44 -4.13 39.28
C LEU A 402 -27.24 -5.04 40.23
N SER A 403 -28.42 -5.53 39.81
CA SER A 403 -29.19 -6.50 40.61
C SER A 403 -28.45 -7.84 40.81
N MET A 404 -27.74 -8.33 39.77
CA MET A 404 -26.92 -9.55 39.86
C MET A 404 -25.70 -9.40 40.78
N LEU A 405 -25.13 -8.19 40.88
CA LEU A 405 -23.99 -7.87 41.73
C LEU A 405 -24.39 -7.51 43.17
N GLY A 406 -25.70 -7.44 43.47
CA GLY A 406 -26.23 -7.10 44.79
C GLY A 406 -26.15 -5.61 45.16
N SER A 407 -25.77 -4.74 44.22
CA SER A 407 -25.71 -3.29 44.41
C SER A 407 -27.07 -2.65 44.13
N SER A 408 -28.03 -2.93 45.00
CA SER A 408 -29.18 -2.04 45.22
C SER A 408 -28.73 -0.90 46.14
N GLU A 409 -29.38 0.26 46.04
CA GLU A 409 -28.98 1.46 46.76
C GLU A 409 -29.05 1.23 48.28
N GLN A 410 -27.97 1.55 49.00
CA GLN A 410 -27.99 1.55 50.45
C GLN A 410 -28.85 2.71 50.92
N ASN A 411 -30.08 2.42 51.36
CA ASN A 411 -30.79 3.33 52.25
C ASN A 411 -29.95 3.51 53.51
N ASP A 412 -29.56 4.76 53.82
CA ASP A 412 -29.11 5.10 55.16
C ASP A 412 -30.20 4.70 56.17
N ASN A 413 -29.80 3.92 57.19
CA ASN A 413 -30.48 3.55 58.45
C ASN A 413 -30.51 2.03 58.74
N ALA A 414 -29.36 1.46 59.11
CA ALA A 414 -29.28 0.39 60.10
C ALA A 414 -27.83 0.28 60.65
N LEU A 415 -27.67 0.42 61.97
CA LEU A 415 -26.48 -0.04 62.68
C LEU A 415 -26.71 -1.50 63.09
N ASP A 416 -25.80 -2.40 62.72
CA ASP A 416 -25.05 -3.26 63.65
C ASP A 416 -24.14 -4.25 62.90
N ASP A 417 -23.11 -4.75 63.59
CA ASP A 417 -22.00 -5.51 63.02
C ASP A 417 -22.36 -6.96 62.59
N ALA A 418 -21.85 -7.36 61.42
CA ALA A 418 -21.40 -8.73 61.17
C ALA A 418 -20.37 -8.75 60.02
N GLU A 419 -19.21 -9.37 60.25
CA GLU A 419 -18.19 -9.55 59.21
C GLU A 419 -18.73 -10.39 58.04
N GLY A 420 -18.66 -9.85 56.82
CA GLY A 420 -19.29 -10.49 55.67
C GLY A 420 -18.91 -9.84 54.35
N ASN A 421 -17.63 -9.88 53.99
CA ASN A 421 -17.15 -9.46 52.67
C ASN A 421 -17.70 -10.44 51.61
N LYS A 422 -18.92 -10.16 51.11
CA LYS A 422 -19.71 -11.04 50.23
C LYS A 422 -19.03 -11.18 48.87
N LEU A 423 -18.10 -12.14 48.79
CA LEU A 423 -17.41 -12.53 47.58
C LEU A 423 -18.45 -12.92 46.51
N VAL A 424 -18.64 -12.06 45.51
CA VAL A 424 -19.58 -12.29 44.42
C VAL A 424 -19.18 -13.58 43.71
N LYS A 425 -20.12 -14.52 43.58
CA LYS A 425 -19.83 -15.86 43.03
C LYS A 425 -19.21 -15.73 41.63
N PRO A 426 -18.12 -16.47 41.31
CA PRO A 426 -17.47 -16.41 40.00
C PRO A 426 -18.41 -16.59 38.80
N ASP A 427 -19.46 -17.41 38.96
CA ASP A 427 -20.49 -17.67 37.95
C ASP A 427 -21.38 -16.43 37.67
N LEU A 428 -21.58 -15.57 38.67
CA LEU A 428 -22.32 -14.30 38.51
C LEU A 428 -21.44 -13.26 37.81
N LEU A 429 -20.14 -13.24 38.12
CA LEU A 429 -19.16 -12.39 37.41
C LEU A 429 -19.02 -12.80 35.95
N ASP A 430 -18.95 -14.10 35.64
CA ASP A 430 -18.90 -14.61 34.26
C ASP A 430 -20.16 -14.24 33.47
N LYS A 431 -21.36 -14.44 34.04
CA LYS A 431 -22.63 -14.04 33.42
C LYS A 431 -22.73 -12.52 33.22
N ALA A 432 -22.35 -11.73 34.23
CA ALA A 432 -22.33 -10.27 34.12
C ALA A 432 -21.33 -9.79 33.07
N TRP A 433 -20.15 -10.41 32.97
CA TRP A 433 -19.16 -10.13 31.94
C TRP A 433 -19.73 -10.37 30.54
N HIS A 434 -20.38 -11.52 30.31
CA HIS A 434 -21.01 -11.85 29.02
C HIS A 434 -22.11 -10.85 28.65
N ILE A 435 -23.02 -10.53 29.59
CA ILE A 435 -24.09 -9.53 29.39
C ILE A 435 -23.50 -8.15 29.02
N LEU A 436 -22.42 -7.73 29.67
CA LEU A 436 -21.73 -6.47 29.36
C LEU A 436 -20.94 -6.52 28.05
N TYR A 437 -20.42 -7.69 27.67
CA TYR A 437 -19.71 -7.90 26.40
C TYR A 437 -20.67 -7.75 25.22
N ASP A 438 -21.84 -8.38 25.33
CA ASP A 438 -22.87 -8.35 24.30
C ASP A 438 -23.52 -6.96 24.19
N ASP A 439 -23.68 -6.21 25.29
CA ASP A 439 -24.04 -4.78 25.26
C ASP A 439 -23.00 -3.93 24.50
N CYS A 440 -21.71 -4.24 24.63
CA CYS A 440 -20.65 -3.57 23.85
C CYS A 440 -20.68 -3.95 22.36
N LEU A 441 -20.89 -5.22 22.04
CA LEU A 441 -21.02 -5.68 20.64
C LEU A 441 -22.29 -5.11 19.98
N HIS A 442 -23.42 -5.11 20.68
CA HIS A 442 -24.67 -4.53 20.20
C HIS A 442 -24.53 -3.03 19.91
N ALA A 443 -23.90 -2.27 20.83
CA ALA A 443 -23.62 -0.85 20.63
C ALA A 443 -22.75 -0.59 19.39
N LEU A 444 -21.67 -1.35 19.21
CA LEU A 444 -20.80 -1.29 18.03
C LEU A 444 -21.54 -1.71 16.74
N GLY A 445 -22.51 -2.62 16.85
CA GLY A 445 -23.44 -2.99 15.78
C GLY A 445 -24.23 -1.79 15.28
N THR A 446 -24.80 -0.97 16.17
CA THR A 446 -25.54 0.25 15.75
C THR A 446 -24.66 1.25 14.98
N CYS A 447 -23.35 1.26 15.22
CA CYS A 447 -22.38 2.07 14.46
C CYS A 447 -22.09 1.53 13.05
N VAL A 448 -22.69 0.42 12.60
CA VAL A 448 -22.56 -0.13 11.23
C VAL A 448 -23.91 -0.41 10.55
N GLU A 449 -25.02 0.08 11.12
CA GLU A 449 -26.36 -0.07 10.53
C GLU A 449 -26.69 1.04 9.51
N GLY A 450 -27.65 0.76 8.61
CA GLY A 450 -28.25 1.75 7.71
C GLY A 450 -27.24 2.56 6.88
N GLU A 451 -27.24 3.88 7.10
CA GLU A 451 -26.35 4.85 6.45
C GLU A 451 -24.85 4.62 6.79
N LEU A 452 -24.56 4.11 7.99
CA LEU A 452 -23.21 3.90 8.54
C LEU A 452 -22.57 2.55 8.15
N LYS A 453 -23.18 1.76 7.26
CA LYS A 453 -22.68 0.43 6.88
C LYS A 453 -21.23 0.35 6.38
N HIS A 454 -20.62 1.47 6.00
CA HIS A 454 -19.21 1.59 5.59
C HIS A 454 -18.28 2.17 6.68
N PHE A 455 -18.76 2.38 7.91
CA PHE A 455 -17.96 2.87 9.04
C PHE A 455 -17.01 1.78 9.57
N HIS A 456 -15.95 1.55 8.81
CA HIS A 456 -15.04 0.41 8.91
C HIS A 456 -14.35 0.29 10.29
N LYS A 457 -14.24 1.39 11.03
CA LYS A 457 -13.73 1.45 12.41
C LYS A 457 -14.51 0.54 13.36
N ALA A 458 -15.85 0.55 13.26
CA ALA A 458 -16.70 -0.31 14.09
C ALA A 458 -16.67 -1.77 13.60
N ARG A 459 -16.66 -2.04 12.28
CA ARG A 459 -16.52 -3.41 11.73
C ARG A 459 -15.26 -4.12 12.23
N TYR A 460 -14.11 -3.45 12.19
CA TYR A 460 -12.86 -3.97 12.75
C TYR A 460 -12.96 -4.28 14.24
N LYS A 461 -13.75 -3.49 15.01
CA LYS A 461 -13.96 -3.73 16.44
C LYS A 461 -14.99 -4.80 16.76
N LEU A 462 -16.00 -4.99 15.91
CA LEU A 462 -16.90 -6.16 15.97
C LEU A 462 -16.11 -7.45 15.69
N ALA A 463 -15.35 -7.49 14.59
CA ALA A 463 -14.52 -8.65 14.25
C ALA A 463 -13.47 -8.96 15.33
N GLN A 464 -12.78 -7.94 15.86
CA GLN A 464 -11.87 -8.11 17.00
C GLN A 464 -12.59 -8.51 18.29
N GLY A 465 -13.86 -8.15 18.46
CA GLY A 465 -14.70 -8.56 19.59
C GLY A 465 -15.03 -10.05 19.51
N PHE A 466 -15.73 -10.49 18.47
CA PHE A 466 -16.05 -11.91 18.25
C PHE A 466 -14.80 -12.79 18.34
N TYR A 467 -13.73 -12.45 17.62
CA TYR A 467 -12.46 -13.20 17.66
C TYR A 467 -11.78 -13.24 19.05
N ARG A 468 -12.06 -12.28 19.95
CA ARG A 468 -11.55 -12.28 21.34
C ARG A 468 -12.51 -12.89 22.35
N ARG A 469 -13.78 -13.11 21.98
CA ARG A 469 -14.80 -13.80 22.78
C ARG A 469 -14.71 -15.32 22.58
N GLY A 470 -14.59 -15.76 21.32
CA GLY A 470 -14.21 -17.14 20.97
C GLY A 470 -15.31 -18.18 21.17
N GLU A 471 -16.58 -17.78 21.11
CA GLU A 471 -17.71 -18.71 21.14
C GLU A 471 -17.92 -19.42 19.79
N ALA A 472 -18.78 -20.44 19.77
CA ALA A 472 -19.14 -21.14 18.54
C ALA A 472 -19.76 -20.17 17.51
N GLY A 473 -19.15 -20.10 16.31
CA GLY A 473 -19.56 -19.18 15.24
C GLY A 473 -18.96 -17.76 15.33
N ASP A 474 -18.20 -17.43 16.37
CA ASP A 474 -17.57 -16.09 16.47
C ASP A 474 -16.41 -15.91 15.47
N LEU A 475 -15.71 -16.99 15.12
CA LEU A 475 -14.63 -16.95 14.12
C LEU A 475 -15.19 -16.59 12.74
N GLU A 476 -16.30 -17.22 12.37
CA GLU A 476 -17.04 -17.00 11.12
C GLU A 476 -17.57 -15.57 11.06
N ARG A 477 -18.23 -15.09 12.14
CA ARG A 477 -18.71 -13.70 12.26
C ARG A 477 -17.57 -12.67 12.16
N ALA A 478 -16.42 -12.96 12.77
CA ALA A 478 -15.24 -12.11 12.65
C ALA A 478 -14.70 -12.05 11.21
N LYS A 479 -14.68 -13.20 10.51
CA LYS A 479 -14.33 -13.26 9.09
C LYS A 479 -15.33 -12.51 8.22
N GLU A 480 -16.63 -12.62 8.50
CA GLU A 480 -17.70 -11.93 7.77
C GLU A 480 -17.60 -10.40 7.91
N GLU A 481 -17.46 -9.87 9.12
CA GLU A 481 -17.35 -8.43 9.38
C GLU A 481 -16.15 -7.78 8.66
N LEU A 482 -14.99 -8.45 8.60
CA LEU A 482 -13.86 -7.97 7.81
C LEU A 482 -13.94 -8.32 6.32
N SER A 483 -14.70 -9.34 5.92
CA SER A 483 -14.91 -9.63 4.49
C SER A 483 -15.56 -8.46 3.75
N PHE A 484 -16.44 -7.71 4.41
CA PHE A 484 -17.05 -6.48 3.89
C PHE A 484 -15.99 -5.43 3.46
N CYS A 485 -14.85 -5.37 4.16
CA CYS A 485 -13.75 -4.45 3.87
C CYS A 485 -12.81 -4.92 2.74
N PHE A 486 -12.88 -6.19 2.32
CA PHE A 486 -11.89 -6.81 1.40
C PHE A 486 -12.48 -7.65 0.25
N LYS A 487 -13.81 -7.79 0.19
CA LYS A 487 -14.54 -8.45 -0.90
C LYS A 487 -15.68 -7.54 -1.37
N SER A 488 -15.81 -7.41 -2.69
CA SER A 488 -17.03 -6.90 -3.32
C SER A 488 -17.82 -8.10 -3.87
N THR A 489 -19.15 -8.00 -3.91
CA THR A 489 -20.05 -9.06 -4.42
C THR A 489 -19.93 -9.32 -5.93
N ARG A 490 -19.02 -8.62 -6.62
CA ARG A 490 -18.85 -8.66 -8.09
C ARG A 490 -17.40 -8.81 -8.57
N SER A 491 -16.43 -9.09 -7.70
CA SER A 491 -15.01 -9.09 -8.10
C SER A 491 -14.13 -10.13 -7.38
N SER A 492 -12.88 -10.21 -7.83
CA SER A 492 -11.75 -10.70 -7.04
C SER A 492 -11.57 -9.91 -5.73
N PHE A 493 -10.68 -10.39 -4.86
CA PHE A 493 -10.29 -9.72 -3.63
C PHE A 493 -9.80 -8.29 -3.90
N THR A 494 -10.30 -7.30 -3.16
CA THR A 494 -9.98 -5.88 -3.33
C THR A 494 -10.25 -5.12 -2.04
N VAL A 495 -9.43 -4.13 -1.68
CA VAL A 495 -9.79 -3.19 -0.59
C VAL A 495 -11.08 -2.45 -0.94
N ASN A 496 -12.13 -2.71 -0.16
CA ASN A 496 -13.48 -2.15 -0.27
C ASN A 496 -13.76 -1.21 0.91
N MET A 497 -12.84 -0.27 1.12
CA MET A 497 -12.87 0.74 2.17
C MET A 497 -12.71 2.13 1.55
N TRP A 498 -13.21 3.15 2.22
CA TRP A 498 -13.20 4.54 1.76
C TRP A 498 -12.71 5.45 2.89
N GLU A 499 -11.98 6.53 2.57
CA GLU A 499 -11.63 7.56 3.55
C GLU A 499 -12.94 8.11 4.15
N ILE A 500 -13.08 8.05 5.48
CA ILE A 500 -14.29 8.50 6.18
C ILE A 500 -14.33 10.03 6.14
N ASP A 501 -15.41 10.61 5.62
CA ASP A 501 -15.59 12.06 5.52
C ASP A 501 -16.93 12.51 6.14
N GLY A 502 -16.87 13.48 7.05
CA GLY A 502 -18.03 14.11 7.68
C GLY A 502 -18.75 15.16 6.83
N ALA A 503 -18.14 15.64 5.74
CA ALA A 503 -18.78 16.64 4.87
C ALA A 503 -19.90 16.03 3.99
N VAL A 504 -19.72 14.81 3.51
CA VAL A 504 -20.48 14.24 2.38
C VAL A 504 -21.75 13.49 2.83
N ARG A 505 -22.76 14.22 3.37
CA ARG A 505 -24.17 13.72 3.36
C ARG A 505 -25.34 14.68 3.63
N LYS A 506 -25.16 15.98 3.81
CA LYS A 506 -26.30 16.93 4.05
C LYS A 506 -27.37 17.02 2.93
N GLY A 507 -27.20 16.34 1.79
CA GLY A 507 -28.05 16.48 0.60
C GLY A 507 -29.12 15.41 0.33
N ARG A 508 -29.23 14.32 1.12
CA ARG A 508 -30.21 13.25 0.83
C ARG A 508 -31.52 13.44 1.61
N ARG A 509 -32.64 13.60 0.89
CA ARG A 509 -33.99 13.81 1.45
C ARG A 509 -34.34 12.68 2.45
N LYS A 510 -34.44 13.01 3.74
CA LYS A 510 -34.96 12.09 4.77
C LYS A 510 -36.48 11.99 4.62
N ASN A 511 -36.99 10.83 4.19
CA ASN A 511 -38.42 10.50 4.31
C ASN A 511 -38.70 10.13 5.78
N PRO A 512 -39.55 10.87 6.52
CA PRO A 512 -39.73 10.67 7.96
C PRO A 512 -40.80 9.62 8.27
N ASN A 513 -40.61 8.37 7.84
CA ASN A 513 -41.60 7.31 8.10
C ASN A 513 -41.01 5.89 8.20
N ILE A 514 -41.60 5.09 9.10
CA ILE A 514 -41.33 3.66 9.38
C ILE A 514 -39.96 3.38 10.03
N GLY A 515 -39.93 3.25 11.37
CA GLY A 515 -38.78 2.70 12.12
C GLY A 515 -38.69 3.17 13.57
N VAL A 516 -39.02 2.31 14.53
CA VAL A 516 -39.02 2.63 15.97
C VAL A 516 -37.61 2.97 16.50
N SER A 517 -37.47 4.16 17.09
CA SER A 517 -36.47 4.54 18.11
C SER A 517 -35.06 3.93 17.97
N ARG A 518 -34.38 4.21 16.84
CA ARG A 518 -32.92 4.07 16.76
C ARG A 518 -32.29 5.46 16.68
N LYS A 519 -31.21 5.67 17.42
CA LYS A 519 -30.45 6.94 17.42
C LYS A 519 -29.82 7.08 16.03
N ASN A 520 -30.19 8.13 15.30
CA ASN A 520 -29.62 8.43 13.98
C ASN A 520 -28.18 8.95 14.17
N LEU A 521 -27.23 8.02 14.21
CA LEU A 521 -25.81 8.31 14.28
C LEU A 521 -25.29 8.71 12.90
N GLU A 522 -24.47 9.76 12.86
CA GLU A 522 -23.89 10.35 11.67
C GLU A 522 -22.37 10.50 11.85
N VAL A 523 -21.61 10.51 10.74
CA VAL A 523 -20.16 10.72 10.77
C VAL A 523 -19.88 12.19 11.10
N SER A 524 -19.12 12.45 12.17
CA SER A 524 -18.78 13.82 12.59
C SER A 524 -17.29 14.15 12.47
N LEU A 525 -16.41 13.15 12.38
CA LEU A 525 -14.98 13.36 12.13
C LEU A 525 -14.54 12.73 10.81
N SER A 526 -13.99 13.57 9.92
CA SER A 526 -13.25 13.08 8.76
C SER A 526 -11.92 12.42 9.20
N GLU A 527 -11.47 11.42 8.44
CA GLU A 527 -10.25 10.66 8.71
C GLU A 527 -9.14 11.10 7.75
N SER A 528 -8.01 11.55 8.29
CA SER A 528 -6.86 11.90 7.47
C SER A 528 -6.26 10.66 6.80
N SER A 529 -5.73 10.82 5.59
CA SER A 529 -5.28 9.69 4.75
C SER A 529 -4.30 8.76 5.45
N ARG A 530 -3.39 9.29 6.29
CA ARG A 530 -2.46 8.46 7.08
C ARG A 530 -3.17 7.53 8.08
N LYS A 531 -4.30 7.95 8.66
CA LYS A 531 -5.15 7.13 9.53
C LYS A 531 -5.89 6.07 8.72
N PHE A 532 -6.39 6.40 7.52
CA PHE A 532 -7.05 5.45 6.63
C PHE A 532 -6.12 4.33 6.14
N ILE A 533 -4.91 4.66 5.67
CA ILE A 533 -3.89 3.64 5.31
C ILE A 533 -3.52 2.80 6.55
N THR A 534 -3.37 3.43 7.71
CA THR A 534 -3.16 2.73 9.00
C THR A 534 -4.30 1.75 9.32
N CYS A 535 -5.55 2.10 9.02
CA CYS A 535 -6.70 1.22 9.17
C CYS A 535 -6.64 0.05 8.18
N ILE A 536 -6.41 0.29 6.89
CA ILE A 536 -6.26 -0.79 5.89
C ILE A 536 -5.18 -1.79 6.33
N ARG A 537 -4.01 -1.33 6.75
CA ARG A 537 -2.93 -2.19 7.28
C ARG A 537 -3.40 -3.07 8.44
N LYS A 538 -3.92 -2.45 9.51
CA LYS A 538 -4.40 -3.15 10.71
C LYS A 538 -5.50 -4.17 10.42
N TYR A 539 -6.37 -3.87 9.47
CA TYR A 539 -7.52 -4.71 9.15
C TYR A 539 -7.11 -5.85 8.21
N MET A 540 -6.17 -5.61 7.29
CA MET A 540 -5.59 -6.62 6.41
C MET A 540 -4.86 -7.70 7.21
N ILE A 541 -4.02 -7.30 8.16
CA ILE A 541 -3.29 -8.23 9.04
C ILE A 541 -4.27 -9.13 9.82
N LEU A 542 -5.27 -8.54 10.49
CA LEU A 542 -6.27 -9.33 11.22
C LEU A 542 -7.13 -10.19 10.28
N TYR A 543 -7.43 -9.74 9.05
CA TYR A 543 -8.16 -10.56 8.10
C TYR A 543 -7.32 -11.76 7.63
N LEU A 544 -6.03 -11.58 7.37
CA LEU A 544 -5.12 -12.69 7.03
C LEU A 544 -5.02 -13.73 8.17
N ASP A 545 -4.94 -13.30 9.44
CA ASP A 545 -4.98 -14.19 10.61
C ASP A 545 -6.32 -14.96 10.73
N LEU A 546 -7.45 -14.33 10.42
CA LEU A 546 -8.76 -14.98 10.43
C LEU A 546 -8.90 -15.98 9.27
N LEU A 547 -8.43 -15.62 8.07
CA LEU A 547 -8.44 -16.50 6.90
C LEU A 547 -7.55 -17.73 7.10
N GLU A 548 -6.40 -17.60 7.76
CA GLU A 548 -5.56 -18.70 8.22
C GLU A 548 -6.37 -19.65 9.13
N LYS A 549 -6.99 -19.11 10.18
CA LYS A 549 -7.72 -19.89 11.20
C LYS A 549 -8.99 -20.55 10.68
N ASN A 550 -9.64 -19.94 9.69
CA ASN A 550 -10.76 -20.53 8.95
C ASN A 550 -10.33 -21.48 7.82
N MET A 551 -9.03 -21.71 7.60
CA MET A 551 -8.48 -22.49 6.48
C MET A 551 -9.00 -22.03 5.10
N ASP A 552 -9.24 -20.72 4.92
CA ASP A 552 -9.82 -20.11 3.72
C ASP A 552 -8.74 -19.90 2.63
N LEU A 553 -8.13 -21.02 2.23
CA LEU A 553 -7.00 -21.15 1.30
C LEU A 553 -7.19 -20.29 0.04
N TRP A 554 -8.37 -20.36 -0.57
CA TRP A 554 -8.72 -19.66 -1.80
C TRP A 554 -8.88 -18.15 -1.62
N THR A 555 -9.25 -17.65 -0.43
CA THR A 555 -9.21 -16.21 -0.16
C THR A 555 -7.80 -15.74 0.15
N LEU A 556 -6.98 -16.52 0.88
CA LEU A 556 -5.57 -16.23 1.09
C LEU A 556 -4.79 -16.09 -0.23
N GLU A 557 -5.00 -17.03 -1.17
CA GLU A 557 -4.37 -16.99 -2.50
C GLU A 557 -4.67 -15.69 -3.25
N ARG A 558 -5.95 -15.29 -3.25
CA ARG A 558 -6.41 -14.03 -3.85
C ARG A 558 -5.91 -12.80 -3.09
N ALA A 559 -5.77 -12.87 -1.76
CA ALA A 559 -5.30 -11.78 -0.91
C ALA A 559 -3.82 -11.43 -1.17
N TYR A 560 -2.91 -12.40 -1.10
CA TYR A 560 -1.48 -12.13 -1.35
C TYR A 560 -1.25 -11.74 -2.82
N THR A 561 -1.99 -12.35 -3.76
CA THR A 561 -1.92 -12.00 -5.18
C THR A 561 -2.37 -10.57 -5.44
N TYR A 562 -3.47 -10.11 -4.80
CA TYR A 562 -3.91 -8.72 -4.87
C TYR A 562 -2.87 -7.77 -4.26
N LEU A 563 -2.37 -8.06 -3.05
CA LEU A 563 -1.37 -7.21 -2.38
C LEU A 563 -0.09 -7.03 -3.21
N ARG A 564 0.29 -8.05 -4.00
CA ARG A 564 1.44 -8.01 -4.92
C ARG A 564 1.18 -7.26 -6.23
N THR A 565 -0.08 -7.06 -6.63
CA THR A 565 -0.43 -6.58 -7.99
C THR A 565 -1.22 -5.27 -8.03
N ASP A 566 -1.89 -4.88 -6.94
CA ASP A 566 -2.60 -3.60 -6.85
C ASP A 566 -1.62 -2.42 -6.77
N LYS A 567 -1.57 -1.63 -7.84
CA LYS A 567 -0.70 -0.45 -7.96
C LYS A 567 -1.09 0.72 -7.05
N ARG A 568 -2.28 0.73 -6.44
CA ARG A 568 -2.77 1.83 -5.60
C ARG A 568 -2.18 1.76 -4.19
N PHE A 569 -1.94 0.55 -3.70
CA PHE A 569 -1.46 0.31 -2.34
C PHE A 569 -0.08 -0.37 -2.26
N ALA A 570 0.56 -0.72 -3.38
CA ALA A 570 1.84 -1.41 -3.43
C ALA A 570 2.94 -0.76 -2.56
N LEU A 571 3.06 0.57 -2.55
CA LEU A 571 4.08 1.30 -1.79
C LEU A 571 3.83 1.26 -0.27
N CYS A 572 2.57 1.32 0.16
CA CYS A 572 2.19 1.45 1.56
C CYS A 572 1.73 0.14 2.23
N LEU A 573 1.58 -0.96 1.48
CA LEU A 573 1.28 -2.32 1.95
C LEU A 573 2.35 -3.37 1.56
N GLY A 574 3.44 -2.99 0.88
CA GLY A 574 4.40 -3.93 0.30
C GLY A 574 5.03 -4.93 1.31
N ASP A 575 5.27 -4.49 2.55
CA ASP A 575 5.79 -5.34 3.64
C ASP A 575 4.78 -6.38 4.16
N ILE A 576 3.50 -6.26 3.81
CA ILE A 576 2.43 -7.22 4.16
C ILE A 576 2.34 -8.34 3.11
N VAL A 577 2.89 -8.16 1.90
CA VAL A 577 2.93 -9.22 0.86
C VAL A 577 3.60 -10.51 1.37
N PRO A 578 4.78 -10.48 2.03
CA PRO A 578 5.39 -11.67 2.62
C PRO A 578 4.53 -12.31 3.71
N VAL A 579 3.79 -11.52 4.51
CA VAL A 579 2.89 -12.05 5.55
C VAL A 579 1.74 -12.83 4.91
N GLY A 580 1.06 -12.23 3.92
CA GLY A 580 -0.05 -12.88 3.23
C GLY A 580 0.37 -14.15 2.47
N LEU A 581 1.54 -14.13 1.85
CA LEU A 581 2.15 -15.31 1.21
C LEU A 581 2.50 -16.40 2.24
N GLY A 582 3.04 -15.99 3.39
CA GLY A 582 3.35 -16.90 4.50
C GLY A 582 2.10 -17.58 5.07
N LYS A 583 1.04 -16.82 5.39
CA LYS A 583 -0.25 -17.39 5.86
C LYS A 583 -0.85 -18.36 4.83
N TYR A 584 -0.76 -18.04 3.54
CA TYR A 584 -1.18 -18.94 2.46
C TYR A 584 -0.39 -20.27 2.48
N LEU A 585 0.94 -20.20 2.66
CA LEU A 585 1.79 -21.39 2.78
C LEU A 585 1.48 -22.24 4.02
N GLN A 586 1.11 -21.63 5.15
CA GLN A 586 0.68 -22.38 6.34
C GLN A 586 -0.58 -23.22 6.07
N VAL A 587 -1.63 -22.63 5.49
CA VAL A 587 -2.87 -23.36 5.15
C VAL A 587 -2.62 -24.38 4.03
N LEU A 588 -1.79 -24.05 3.04
CA LEU A 588 -1.45 -24.96 1.93
C LEU A 588 -0.68 -26.19 2.42
N THR A 589 0.34 -26.02 3.27
CA THR A 589 1.08 -27.15 3.85
C THR A 589 0.21 -27.99 4.79
N ALA A 590 -0.69 -27.38 5.56
CA ALA A 590 -1.67 -28.08 6.37
C ALA A 590 -2.61 -28.95 5.53
N ALA A 591 -3.21 -28.42 4.46
CA ALA A 591 -4.11 -29.17 3.57
C ALA A 591 -3.41 -30.25 2.71
N ILE A 592 -2.09 -30.13 2.47
CA ILE A 592 -1.29 -31.21 1.89
C ILE A 592 -1.13 -32.35 2.91
N ARG A 593 -0.79 -32.03 4.17
CA ARG A 593 -0.52 -33.03 5.22
C ARG A 593 -1.78 -33.73 5.76
N ASP A 594 -2.88 -33.00 5.92
CA ASP A 594 -4.06 -33.44 6.66
C ASP A 594 -5.30 -33.55 5.75
N PRO A 595 -5.93 -34.73 5.62
CA PRO A 595 -7.10 -34.93 4.76
C PRO A 595 -8.38 -34.27 5.29
N GLU A 596 -8.50 -34.01 6.59
CA GLU A 596 -9.66 -33.33 7.17
C GLU A 596 -9.60 -31.82 6.89
N ILE A 597 -8.42 -31.20 7.10
CA ILE A 597 -8.18 -29.80 6.71
C ILE A 597 -8.39 -29.61 5.20
N ARG A 598 -7.99 -30.60 4.40
CA ARG A 598 -8.21 -30.60 2.95
C ARG A 598 -9.70 -30.58 2.56
N ARG A 599 -10.58 -31.27 3.29
CA ARG A 599 -12.04 -31.19 3.04
C ARG A 599 -12.56 -29.78 3.32
N VAL A 600 -12.12 -29.16 4.42
CA VAL A 600 -12.45 -27.76 4.77
C VAL A 600 -11.98 -26.78 3.68
N CYS A 601 -10.83 -27.04 3.05
CA CYS A 601 -10.31 -26.29 1.90
C CYS A 601 -11.06 -26.54 0.56
N GLY A 602 -12.03 -27.46 0.53
CA GLY A 602 -12.88 -27.75 -0.63
C GLY A 602 -12.52 -29.00 -1.45
N ASP A 603 -12.12 -30.09 -0.78
CA ASP A 603 -11.85 -31.43 -1.38
C ASP A 603 -10.93 -31.44 -2.62
N VAL A 604 -9.91 -30.57 -2.59
CA VAL A 604 -8.86 -30.44 -3.61
C VAL A 604 -7.93 -31.65 -3.58
N SER A 605 -7.48 -32.17 -4.74
CA SER A 605 -6.56 -33.32 -4.76
C SER A 605 -5.16 -32.99 -4.23
N THR A 606 -4.44 -33.98 -3.68
CA THR A 606 -3.05 -33.78 -3.21
C THR A 606 -2.17 -33.19 -4.31
N GLU A 607 -2.33 -33.69 -5.54
CA GLU A 607 -1.63 -33.24 -6.73
C GLU A 607 -1.82 -31.74 -7.00
N GLN A 608 -3.06 -31.25 -6.98
CA GLN A 608 -3.36 -29.84 -7.25
C GLN A 608 -2.80 -28.90 -6.16
N LEU A 609 -2.74 -29.36 -4.90
CA LEU A 609 -2.10 -28.63 -3.82
C LEU A 609 -0.56 -28.62 -3.95
N LEU A 610 0.02 -29.74 -4.38
CA LEU A 610 1.45 -29.86 -4.69
C LEU A 610 1.85 -29.02 -5.92
N GLU A 611 1.01 -28.96 -6.96
CA GLU A 611 1.22 -28.06 -8.10
C GLU A 611 1.13 -26.58 -7.67
N LYS A 612 0.18 -26.21 -6.81
CA LYS A 612 0.11 -24.86 -6.22
C LYS A 612 1.38 -24.53 -5.43
N MET A 613 1.90 -25.46 -4.63
CA MET A 613 3.17 -25.30 -3.92
C MET A 613 4.35 -25.09 -4.89
N PHE A 614 4.39 -25.87 -5.98
CA PHE A 614 5.38 -25.68 -7.04
C PHE A 614 5.24 -24.33 -7.76
N GLY A 615 4.02 -23.85 -8.01
CA GLY A 615 3.76 -22.52 -8.57
C GLY A 615 4.29 -21.41 -7.66
N VAL A 616 3.96 -21.45 -6.36
CA VAL A 616 4.49 -20.52 -5.36
C VAL A 616 6.01 -20.56 -5.30
N PHE A 617 6.60 -21.75 -5.25
CA PHE A 617 8.04 -21.92 -5.25
C PHE A 617 8.69 -21.28 -6.48
N MET A 618 8.16 -21.58 -7.68
CA MET A 618 8.71 -21.04 -8.92
C MET A 618 8.60 -19.51 -9.00
N ASP A 619 7.57 -18.87 -8.45
CA ASP A 619 7.42 -17.41 -8.52
C ASP A 619 8.04 -16.64 -7.34
N HIS A 620 8.22 -17.28 -6.18
CA HIS A 620 8.61 -16.62 -4.94
C HIS A 620 9.84 -17.21 -4.23
N ALA A 621 10.60 -18.14 -4.85
CA ALA A 621 11.80 -18.78 -4.27
C ALA A 621 12.74 -17.82 -3.52
N ASN A 622 13.04 -16.64 -4.08
CA ASN A 622 13.91 -15.63 -3.45
C ASN A 622 13.40 -15.14 -2.08
N MET A 623 12.08 -15.15 -1.86
CA MET A 623 11.44 -14.64 -0.64
C MET A 623 11.17 -15.75 0.40
N LEU A 624 11.21 -17.03 0.01
CA LEU A 624 10.86 -18.13 0.91
C LEU A 624 11.81 -18.24 2.10
N ALA A 625 13.10 -17.97 1.89
CA ALA A 625 14.08 -17.90 2.97
C ALA A 625 13.69 -16.83 4.00
N ASP A 626 13.34 -15.63 3.53
CA ASP A 626 12.98 -14.49 4.38
C ASP A 626 11.68 -14.74 5.16
N ILE A 627 10.68 -15.44 4.60
CA ILE A 627 9.40 -15.72 5.26
C ILE A 627 9.58 -16.43 6.60
N SER A 628 10.55 -17.34 6.70
CA SER A 628 10.83 -18.05 7.97
C SER A 628 11.30 -17.13 9.11
N THR A 629 11.77 -15.91 8.80
CA THR A 629 12.19 -14.90 9.79
C THR A 629 11.05 -14.03 10.30
N ILE A 630 9.87 -14.09 9.67
CA ILE A 630 8.74 -13.20 9.93
C ILE A 630 7.98 -13.66 11.19
N PRO A 631 7.88 -12.84 12.26
CA PRO A 631 7.25 -13.25 13.51
C PRO A 631 5.79 -13.71 13.36
N GLU A 632 5.02 -13.12 12.45
CA GLU A 632 3.61 -13.47 12.24
C GLU A 632 3.38 -14.80 11.50
N VAL A 633 4.45 -15.42 10.98
CA VAL A 633 4.39 -16.66 10.18
C VAL A 633 5.48 -17.67 10.59
N ASN A 634 6.21 -17.43 11.68
CA ASN A 634 7.26 -18.33 12.13
C ASN A 634 6.67 -19.67 12.60
N SER A 635 6.84 -20.70 11.78
CA SER A 635 6.47 -22.09 12.07
C SER A 635 7.47 -23.05 11.42
N PRO A 636 7.85 -24.17 12.08
CA PRO A 636 8.85 -25.09 11.56
C PRO A 636 8.44 -25.76 10.25
N GLU A 637 7.13 -25.86 9.98
CA GLU A 637 6.55 -26.28 8.69
C GLU A 637 7.04 -25.47 7.48
N LEU A 638 7.38 -24.19 7.68
CA LEU A 638 7.85 -23.28 6.63
C LEU A 638 9.39 -23.18 6.53
N SER A 639 10.12 -24.12 7.14
CA SER A 639 11.57 -24.20 6.92
C SER A 639 11.89 -24.44 5.43
N GLU A 640 13.04 -23.93 4.97
CA GLU A 640 13.49 -24.08 3.58
C GLU A 640 13.45 -25.56 3.15
N SER A 641 13.94 -26.46 4.01
CA SER A 641 13.96 -27.91 3.77
C SER A 641 12.58 -28.55 3.68
N ASN A 642 11.61 -28.12 4.50
CA ASN A 642 10.24 -28.64 4.44
C ASN A 642 9.53 -28.17 3.18
N LEU A 643 9.68 -26.90 2.80
CA LEU A 643 9.13 -26.35 1.56
C LEU A 643 9.69 -27.07 0.32
N TYR A 644 11.00 -27.33 0.28
CA TYR A 644 11.61 -28.16 -0.77
C TYR A 644 11.14 -29.62 -0.74
N GLY A 645 10.83 -30.17 0.43
CA GLY A 645 10.26 -31.51 0.58
C GLY A 645 8.99 -31.72 -0.24
N TYR A 646 8.06 -30.76 -0.23
CA TYR A 646 6.85 -30.81 -1.07
C TYR A 646 7.17 -30.74 -2.57
N ILE A 647 8.22 -30.03 -2.99
CA ILE A 647 8.66 -30.01 -4.39
C ILE A 647 9.20 -31.37 -4.83
N HIS A 648 9.96 -32.06 -3.97
CA HIS A 648 10.38 -33.43 -4.21
C HIS A 648 9.19 -34.41 -4.24
N GLN A 649 8.19 -34.25 -3.37
CA GLN A 649 6.95 -35.03 -3.40
C GLN A 649 6.17 -34.83 -4.69
N TYR A 650 6.05 -33.59 -5.21
CA TYR A 650 5.37 -33.33 -6.48
C TYR A 650 6.07 -34.01 -7.66
N ILE A 651 7.41 -33.90 -7.74
CA ILE A 651 8.20 -34.55 -8.79
C ILE A 651 8.04 -36.08 -8.72
N HIS A 652 8.02 -36.66 -7.52
CA HIS A 652 7.85 -38.10 -7.33
C HIS A 652 6.44 -38.59 -7.71
N LEU A 653 5.39 -37.82 -7.44
CA LEU A 653 4.03 -38.14 -7.88
C LEU A 653 3.89 -38.07 -9.42
N LEU A 654 4.57 -37.12 -10.07
CA LEU A 654 4.65 -37.10 -11.54
C LEU A 654 5.45 -38.29 -12.10
N GLU A 655 6.37 -38.87 -11.30
CA GLU A 655 7.18 -40.03 -11.65
C GLU A 655 6.42 -41.35 -11.49
N SER A 656 5.64 -41.53 -10.41
CA SER A 656 4.76 -42.70 -10.23
C SER A 656 3.72 -42.81 -11.34
N ASP A 657 3.16 -41.67 -11.74
CA ASP A 657 2.14 -41.53 -12.77
C ASP A 657 2.74 -41.52 -14.19
N VAL A 658 4.08 -41.56 -14.30
CA VAL A 658 4.88 -41.60 -15.54
C VAL A 658 4.54 -40.46 -16.52
N ARG A 659 4.32 -39.24 -16.01
CA ARG A 659 3.82 -38.09 -16.80
C ARG A 659 4.95 -37.30 -17.46
N VAL A 660 5.55 -37.91 -18.48
CA VAL A 660 6.73 -37.42 -19.22
C VAL A 660 6.61 -35.94 -19.63
N ASP A 661 5.51 -35.53 -20.27
CA ASP A 661 5.35 -34.15 -20.79
C ASP A 661 5.29 -33.10 -19.67
N VAL A 662 4.71 -33.46 -18.52
CA VAL A 662 4.59 -32.57 -17.35
C VAL A 662 5.96 -32.42 -16.68
N LEU A 663 6.72 -33.51 -16.58
CA LEU A 663 8.10 -33.49 -16.08
C LEU A 663 9.06 -32.72 -17.00
N GLU A 664 8.91 -32.84 -18.32
CA GLU A 664 9.63 -32.03 -19.31
C GLU A 664 9.38 -30.53 -19.09
N ALA A 665 8.10 -30.13 -19.01
CA ALA A 665 7.71 -28.74 -18.80
C ALA A 665 8.16 -28.20 -17.42
N LEU A 666 8.13 -29.03 -16.38
CA LEU A 666 8.59 -28.71 -15.03
C LEU A 666 10.12 -28.55 -14.98
N ASN A 667 10.87 -29.47 -15.58
CA ASN A 667 12.33 -29.40 -15.62
C ASN A 667 12.81 -28.17 -16.41
N GLU A 668 12.14 -27.83 -17.52
CA GLU A 668 12.42 -26.59 -18.27
C GLU A 668 12.17 -25.33 -17.42
N LYS A 669 11.06 -25.26 -16.67
CA LYS A 669 10.76 -24.16 -15.74
C LYS A 669 11.86 -24.00 -14.68
N ILE A 670 12.26 -25.10 -14.04
CA ILE A 670 13.32 -25.14 -13.01
C ILE A 670 14.66 -24.68 -13.62
N ARG A 671 15.07 -25.28 -14.74
CA ARG A 671 16.34 -24.98 -15.44
C ARG A 671 16.42 -23.53 -15.93
N LYS A 672 15.29 -22.90 -16.31
CA LYS A 672 15.26 -21.47 -16.64
C LYS A 672 15.57 -20.59 -15.43
N ARG A 673 14.99 -20.88 -14.25
CA ARG A 673 15.26 -20.08 -13.04
C ARG A 673 16.60 -20.39 -12.38
N PHE A 674 17.10 -21.63 -12.44
CA PHE A 674 18.42 -22.01 -11.88
C PHE A 674 19.59 -21.21 -12.45
N LYS A 675 19.47 -20.67 -13.68
CA LYS A 675 20.45 -19.76 -14.30
C LYS A 675 20.56 -18.39 -13.60
N THR A 676 19.77 -18.13 -12.56
CA THR A 676 19.81 -16.90 -11.76
C THR A 676 20.81 -17.06 -10.61
N PRO A 677 21.88 -16.24 -10.50
CA PRO A 677 22.92 -16.43 -9.49
C PRO A 677 22.46 -16.37 -8.02
N LYS A 678 21.27 -15.81 -7.74
CA LYS A 678 20.68 -15.78 -6.39
C LYS A 678 20.05 -17.12 -5.96
N LEU A 679 19.83 -18.05 -6.89
CA LEU A 679 19.16 -19.34 -6.64
C LEU A 679 20.10 -20.55 -6.72
N THR A 680 21.41 -20.34 -6.79
CA THR A 680 22.41 -21.42 -6.74
C THR A 680 22.66 -21.95 -5.31
N ASN A 681 21.61 -22.07 -4.50
CA ASN A 681 21.66 -22.81 -3.23
C ASN A 681 21.77 -24.31 -3.53
N SER A 682 22.53 -25.02 -2.70
CA SER A 682 22.63 -26.49 -2.66
C SER A 682 21.28 -27.20 -2.82
N ASN A 683 20.23 -26.71 -2.15
CA ASN A 683 18.90 -27.30 -2.19
C ASN A 683 18.20 -27.15 -3.55
N PHE A 684 18.34 -26.00 -4.22
CA PHE A 684 17.81 -25.82 -5.58
C PHE A 684 18.54 -26.74 -6.58
N ALA A 685 19.85 -26.93 -6.41
CA ALA A 685 20.62 -27.88 -7.21
C ALA A 685 20.15 -29.34 -7.01
N LYS A 686 19.80 -29.74 -5.78
CA LYS A 686 19.17 -31.05 -5.49
C LYS A 686 17.84 -31.23 -6.23
N ILE A 687 16.99 -30.21 -6.26
CA ILE A 687 15.71 -30.24 -7.02
C ILE A 687 15.95 -30.38 -8.52
N CYS A 688 16.90 -29.61 -9.07
CA CYS A 688 17.28 -29.68 -10.49
C CYS A 688 17.77 -31.09 -10.87
N LYS A 689 18.63 -31.70 -10.04
CA LYS A 689 19.09 -33.10 -10.16
C LYS A 689 17.90 -34.08 -10.11
N HIS A 690 16.98 -33.90 -9.16
CA HIS A 690 15.81 -34.77 -8.98
C HIS A 690 14.87 -34.72 -10.20
N ALA A 691 14.46 -33.52 -10.64
CA ALA A 691 13.59 -33.36 -11.81
C ALA A 691 14.19 -33.96 -13.08
N SER A 692 15.50 -33.78 -13.32
CA SER A 692 16.18 -34.37 -14.49
C SER A 692 16.32 -35.89 -14.40
N LEU A 693 16.50 -36.47 -13.20
CA LEU A 693 16.53 -37.93 -12.99
C LEU A 693 15.14 -38.56 -13.15
N SER A 694 14.10 -37.99 -12.54
CA SER A 694 12.72 -38.49 -12.65
C SER A 694 12.19 -38.41 -14.09
N TRP A 695 12.53 -37.34 -14.83
CA TRP A 695 12.20 -37.25 -16.27
C TRP A 695 12.91 -38.35 -17.10
N CYS A 696 14.20 -38.60 -16.84
CA CYS A 696 14.95 -39.69 -17.46
C CYS A 696 14.33 -41.06 -17.17
N ARG A 697 13.88 -41.30 -15.93
CA ARG A 697 13.20 -42.55 -15.53
C ARG A 697 11.82 -42.70 -16.16
N CYS A 698 11.04 -41.64 -16.29
CA CYS A 698 9.75 -41.71 -16.98
C CYS A 698 9.90 -42.02 -18.47
N ILE A 699 10.93 -41.46 -19.14
CA ILE A 699 11.27 -41.84 -20.51
C ILE A 699 11.64 -43.33 -20.57
N LEU A 700 12.53 -43.79 -19.69
CA LEU A 700 12.92 -45.21 -19.60
C LEU A 700 11.73 -46.15 -19.38
N ILE A 701 10.82 -45.83 -18.46
CA ILE A 701 9.63 -46.63 -18.16
C ILE A 701 8.67 -46.67 -19.35
N LYS A 702 8.45 -45.54 -20.05
CA LYS A 702 7.63 -45.55 -21.27
C LYS A 702 8.27 -46.36 -22.40
N LEU A 703 9.58 -46.24 -22.62
CA LEU A 703 10.31 -47.05 -23.60
C LEU A 703 10.24 -48.54 -23.26
N ALA A 704 10.34 -48.90 -21.98
CA ALA A 704 10.16 -50.26 -21.52
C ALA A 704 8.75 -50.79 -21.84
N SER A 705 7.69 -50.03 -21.51
CA SER A 705 6.31 -50.45 -21.72
C SER A 705 5.90 -50.64 -23.20
N ILE A 706 6.63 -50.05 -24.14
CA ILE A 706 6.35 -50.13 -25.60
C ILE A 706 7.38 -50.96 -26.38
N THR A 707 8.34 -51.58 -25.70
CA THR A 707 9.32 -52.48 -26.32
C THR A 707 8.72 -53.90 -26.42
N PRO A 708 8.59 -54.49 -27.63
CA PRO A 708 8.01 -55.83 -27.77
C PRO A 708 8.81 -56.91 -27.02
N LEU A 709 8.13 -57.72 -26.23
CA LEU A 709 8.72 -58.87 -25.53
C LEU A 709 8.62 -60.15 -26.41
N PRO A 710 9.60 -61.07 -26.36
CA PRO A 710 9.60 -62.28 -27.20
C PRO A 710 8.39 -63.20 -27.01
N GLU A 711 7.76 -63.18 -25.83
CA GLU A 711 6.69 -64.11 -25.43
C GLU A 711 5.29 -63.69 -25.94
N SER A 712 5.14 -62.50 -26.52
CA SER A 712 3.83 -61.94 -26.93
C SER A 712 3.53 -62.04 -28.43
N MET A 713 4.15 -63.00 -29.13
CA MET A 713 4.06 -63.14 -30.59
C MET A 713 3.49 -64.51 -30.96
N ASP A 714 2.20 -64.55 -31.33
CA ASP A 714 1.64 -65.68 -32.06
C ASP A 714 2.44 -65.91 -33.35
N THR A 715 2.88 -67.14 -33.59
CA THR A 715 3.99 -67.46 -34.50
C THR A 715 3.66 -67.34 -35.99
N ASP A 716 2.43 -67.00 -36.35
CA ASP A 716 1.84 -67.21 -37.69
C ASP A 716 1.81 -65.97 -38.61
N ASN A 717 2.30 -64.80 -38.18
CA ASN A 717 2.41 -63.61 -39.04
C ASN A 717 3.72 -62.80 -38.82
N GLN A 718 4.85 -63.34 -39.30
CA GLN A 718 6.09 -62.57 -39.48
C GLN A 718 6.29 -62.24 -40.97
N PRO A 719 6.18 -60.97 -41.41
CA PRO A 719 6.75 -60.56 -42.69
C PRO A 719 8.28 -60.69 -42.64
N VAL A 720 8.89 -61.27 -43.68
CA VAL A 720 10.33 -61.54 -43.74
C VAL A 720 11.14 -60.23 -43.58
N PRO A 721 12.17 -60.17 -42.71
CA PRO A 721 12.91 -58.95 -42.45
C PRO A 721 13.81 -58.55 -43.63
N LEU A 722 13.38 -57.56 -44.43
CA LEU A 722 14.20 -56.94 -45.48
C LEU A 722 15.29 -56.00 -44.92
N SER A 723 16.31 -56.54 -44.24
CA SER A 723 17.66 -55.94 -44.23
C SER A 723 18.70 -56.81 -43.50
N ASN A 724 19.87 -57.01 -44.13
CA ASN A 724 21.09 -57.54 -43.47
C ASN A 724 21.75 -56.45 -42.61
N GLY A 725 21.02 -55.91 -41.64
CA GLY A 725 21.47 -54.85 -40.74
C GLY A 725 21.99 -55.36 -39.40
N LEU A 726 22.82 -54.55 -38.73
CA LEU A 726 23.11 -54.73 -37.30
C LEU A 726 21.80 -54.64 -36.50
N LEU A 727 21.55 -55.61 -35.63
CA LEU A 727 20.43 -55.58 -34.70
C LEU A 727 20.85 -54.89 -33.41
N LEU A 728 20.07 -53.91 -32.96
CA LEU A 728 20.28 -53.22 -31.70
C LEU A 728 19.59 -54.00 -30.57
N TYR A 729 20.32 -54.32 -29.52
CA TYR A 729 19.82 -54.98 -28.32
C TYR A 729 19.88 -54.04 -27.12
N VAL A 730 18.97 -54.26 -26.16
CA VAL A 730 18.93 -53.59 -24.86
C VAL A 730 19.01 -54.60 -23.72
N ASP A 731 19.84 -54.27 -22.74
CA ASP A 731 19.96 -54.98 -21.47
C ASP A 731 19.89 -53.95 -20.32
N LEU A 732 18.89 -54.09 -19.45
CA LEU A 732 18.68 -53.22 -18.31
C LEU A 732 19.16 -53.88 -17.01
N GLN A 733 19.69 -53.06 -16.11
CA GLN A 733 20.06 -53.46 -14.75
C GLN A 733 19.20 -52.66 -13.76
N PRO A 734 17.99 -53.15 -13.40
CA PRO A 734 17.04 -52.42 -12.55
C PRO A 734 17.64 -51.96 -11.22
N ASP A 735 18.53 -52.77 -10.65
CA ASP A 735 19.22 -52.50 -9.38
C ASP A 735 20.09 -51.24 -9.43
N GLU A 736 20.66 -50.88 -10.59
CA GLU A 736 21.38 -49.61 -10.77
C GLU A 736 20.43 -48.46 -11.15
N LEU A 737 19.42 -48.75 -11.97
CA LEU A 737 18.49 -47.75 -12.52
C LEU A 737 17.62 -47.10 -11.45
N LEU A 738 17.23 -47.87 -10.43
CA LEU A 738 16.22 -47.50 -9.44
C LEU A 738 16.82 -46.99 -8.11
N ILE A 739 18.15 -46.91 -7.97
CA ILE A 739 18.82 -46.37 -6.76
C ILE A 739 18.35 -44.93 -6.49
N SER A 740 17.77 -44.69 -5.31
CA SER A 740 17.46 -43.33 -4.84
C SER A 740 18.75 -42.54 -4.59
N SER A 741 18.86 -41.32 -5.13
CA SER A 741 20.03 -40.45 -4.89
C SER A 741 20.24 -40.25 -3.37
N PRO A 742 21.44 -40.50 -2.81
CA PRO A 742 21.67 -40.52 -1.36
C PRO A 742 21.44 -39.18 -0.64
N ASP A 743 21.42 -38.08 -1.39
CA ASP A 743 21.23 -36.70 -0.88
C ASP A 743 19.77 -36.32 -0.51
N GLY A 744 18.81 -37.22 -0.72
CA GLY A 744 17.37 -36.97 -0.52
C GLY A 744 16.85 -37.36 0.88
N PRO A 745 15.69 -36.81 1.31
CA PRO A 745 15.03 -37.25 2.55
C PRO A 745 14.73 -38.76 2.54
N THR A 746 14.84 -39.41 3.71
CA THR A 746 14.87 -40.89 3.88
C THR A 746 13.53 -41.62 3.64
N GLN A 747 12.60 -41.01 2.92
CA GLN A 747 11.26 -41.56 2.62
C GLN A 747 11.17 -42.29 1.27
N PHE A 748 12.24 -42.30 0.45
CA PHE A 748 12.25 -42.94 -0.89
C PHE A 748 12.31 -44.48 -0.88
N LYS A 749 11.40 -45.15 -0.14
CA LYS A 749 11.09 -46.58 -0.29
C LYS A 749 9.72 -46.74 -0.94
N GLY A 750 9.67 -46.56 -2.27
CA GLY A 750 8.40 -46.49 -3.00
C GLY A 750 8.53 -46.35 -4.51
N LEU A 751 9.48 -47.04 -5.15
CA LEU A 751 9.32 -47.39 -6.56
C LEU A 751 8.50 -48.67 -6.62
N ASP A 752 7.37 -48.62 -7.33
CA ASP A 752 6.39 -49.70 -7.36
C ASP A 752 7.00 -50.99 -7.94
N MET A 753 6.72 -52.14 -7.31
CA MET A 753 7.30 -53.44 -7.70
C MET A 753 6.96 -53.79 -9.16
N ASN A 754 5.78 -53.37 -9.62
CA ASN A 754 5.33 -53.49 -11.01
C ASN A 754 6.33 -52.90 -12.02
N TRP A 755 7.03 -51.83 -11.66
CA TRP A 755 8.08 -51.23 -12.51
C TRP A 755 9.41 -51.99 -12.43
N PHE A 756 9.77 -52.54 -11.28
CA PHE A 756 10.94 -53.41 -11.16
C PHE A 756 10.79 -54.64 -12.06
N GLU A 757 9.64 -55.33 -11.99
CA GLU A 757 9.33 -56.48 -12.85
C GLU A 757 9.27 -56.11 -14.34
N THR A 758 8.79 -54.92 -14.68
CA THR A 758 8.72 -54.44 -16.07
C THR A 758 10.10 -54.12 -16.64
N LEU A 759 11.01 -53.56 -15.85
CA LEU A 759 12.40 -53.31 -16.27
C LEU A 759 13.23 -54.61 -16.26
N ALA A 760 13.03 -55.51 -15.30
CA ALA A 760 13.73 -56.79 -15.19
C ALA A 760 13.42 -57.76 -16.36
N ARG A 761 12.24 -57.64 -16.97
CA ARG A 761 11.89 -58.36 -18.21
C ARG A 761 12.73 -57.92 -19.42
N ILE A 762 13.32 -56.72 -19.41
CA ILE A 762 14.11 -56.20 -20.53
C ILE A 762 15.59 -56.54 -20.33
N LYS A 763 15.88 -57.82 -20.55
CA LYS A 763 17.22 -58.41 -20.44
C LYS A 763 17.64 -59.02 -21.78
N ASN A 764 18.68 -58.48 -22.40
CA ASN A 764 19.19 -58.90 -23.71
C ASN A 764 18.13 -59.00 -24.84
N ILE A 765 17.20 -58.03 -24.92
CA ILE A 765 16.10 -58.03 -25.91
C ILE A 765 16.50 -57.29 -27.20
N PRO A 766 16.23 -57.84 -28.40
CA PRO A 766 16.40 -57.12 -29.67
C PRO A 766 15.30 -56.05 -29.82
N ILE A 767 15.69 -54.79 -29.99
CA ILE A 767 14.75 -53.69 -30.22
C ILE A 767 14.21 -53.79 -31.65
N ARG A 768 12.92 -54.16 -31.76
CA ARG A 768 12.14 -54.21 -33.01
C ARG A 768 11.22 -52.98 -33.10
N GLN A 769 10.50 -52.82 -34.21
CA GLN A 769 9.44 -51.82 -34.31
C GLN A 769 8.32 -52.15 -33.30
N THR A 770 7.73 -51.13 -32.68
CA THR A 770 6.59 -51.32 -31.76
C THR A 770 5.28 -51.61 -32.52
N SER A 771 4.23 -52.04 -31.82
CA SER A 771 2.91 -52.30 -32.42
C SER A 771 2.22 -51.01 -32.89
N GLU A 772 1.24 -51.12 -33.79
CA GLU A 772 0.52 -49.94 -34.31
C GLU A 772 -0.14 -49.13 -33.19
N ASP A 773 -0.75 -49.80 -32.19
CA ASP A 773 -1.35 -49.16 -31.00
C ASP A 773 -0.36 -48.32 -30.19
N ASN A 774 0.93 -48.71 -30.20
CA ASN A 774 1.98 -48.04 -29.45
C ASN A 774 2.76 -47.01 -30.29
N MET A 775 2.50 -46.94 -31.60
CA MET A 775 3.28 -46.11 -32.54
C MET A 775 3.13 -44.60 -32.25
N GLU A 776 1.93 -44.13 -31.89
CA GLU A 776 1.73 -42.72 -31.48
C GLU A 776 2.48 -42.39 -30.18
N THR A 777 2.45 -43.32 -29.21
CA THR A 777 3.22 -43.21 -27.96
C THR A 777 4.71 -43.16 -28.24
N ALA A 778 5.24 -44.04 -29.10
CA ALA A 778 6.65 -44.07 -29.48
C ALA A 778 7.09 -42.77 -30.18
N VAL A 779 6.29 -42.24 -31.11
CA VAL A 779 6.54 -40.95 -31.78
C VAL A 779 6.49 -39.77 -30.80
N THR A 780 5.70 -39.86 -29.73
CA THR A 780 5.65 -38.80 -28.69
C THR A 780 6.82 -38.90 -27.72
N VAL A 781 7.14 -40.10 -27.21
CA VAL A 781 8.33 -40.34 -26.39
C VAL A 781 9.61 -39.96 -27.16
N MET A 782 9.66 -40.16 -28.48
CA MET A 782 10.77 -39.73 -29.34
C MET A 782 11.01 -38.22 -29.29
N LYS A 783 9.95 -37.40 -29.26
CA LYS A 783 10.06 -35.92 -29.15
C LYS A 783 10.68 -35.54 -27.80
N SER A 784 10.14 -36.09 -26.69
CA SER A 784 10.66 -35.81 -25.35
C SER A 784 12.07 -36.34 -25.13
N THR A 785 12.42 -37.49 -25.70
CA THR A 785 13.77 -38.07 -25.61
C THR A 785 14.79 -37.22 -26.38
N TYR A 786 14.43 -36.69 -27.54
CA TYR A 786 15.27 -35.73 -28.27
C TYR A 786 15.38 -34.38 -27.54
N ASN A 787 14.32 -33.91 -26.86
CA ASN A 787 14.39 -32.70 -26.04
C ASN A 787 15.28 -32.94 -24.80
N PHE A 788 15.14 -34.08 -24.12
CA PHE A 788 16.02 -34.52 -23.05
C PHE A 788 17.49 -34.57 -23.51
N TYR A 789 17.80 -35.17 -24.66
CA TYR A 789 19.13 -35.17 -25.26
C TYR A 789 19.76 -33.77 -25.46
N ARG A 790 18.94 -32.73 -25.69
CA ARG A 790 19.42 -31.35 -25.85
C ARG A 790 19.64 -30.62 -24.53
N ASP A 791 18.87 -30.96 -23.50
CA ASP A 791 18.83 -30.26 -22.22
C ASP A 791 19.52 -31.03 -21.07
N SER A 792 19.97 -32.26 -21.32
CA SER A 792 20.72 -33.13 -20.41
C SER A 792 22.18 -32.70 -20.21
N SER A 793 22.42 -31.43 -19.86
CA SER A 793 23.72 -30.91 -19.43
C SER A 793 23.91 -30.94 -17.90
N CYS A 794 22.93 -31.47 -17.15
CA CYS A 794 22.93 -31.52 -15.70
C CYS A 794 22.71 -32.96 -15.18
N GLY A 795 23.73 -33.52 -14.52
CA GLY A 795 23.63 -34.73 -13.70
C GLY A 795 24.39 -35.95 -14.22
N THR A 796 24.87 -36.77 -13.29
CA THR A 796 25.19 -38.17 -13.53
C THR A 796 23.90 -38.98 -13.54
N PHE A 797 23.66 -39.72 -14.62
CA PHE A 797 22.51 -40.61 -14.80
C PHE A 797 22.92 -42.06 -14.48
N PRO A 798 21.98 -42.96 -14.10
CA PRO A 798 22.29 -44.36 -13.81
C PRO A 798 22.99 -45.07 -14.97
N SER A 799 23.98 -45.92 -14.66
CA SER A 799 24.81 -46.65 -15.62
C SER A 799 24.10 -47.82 -16.30
N GLY A 800 23.17 -48.49 -15.59
CA GLY A 800 22.48 -49.73 -15.96
C GLY A 800 21.57 -49.74 -17.19
N ILE A 801 21.82 -48.91 -18.20
CA ILE A 801 21.25 -49.04 -19.56
C ILE A 801 22.39 -49.47 -20.49
N ASN A 802 22.42 -50.76 -20.83
CA ASN A 802 23.37 -51.29 -21.81
C ASN A 802 22.68 -51.41 -23.17
N LEU A 803 23.32 -50.86 -24.19
CA LEU A 803 22.96 -51.07 -25.59
C LEU A 803 24.16 -51.68 -26.30
N TYR A 804 23.92 -52.70 -27.11
CA TYR A 804 24.95 -53.32 -27.94
C TYR A 804 24.35 -53.70 -29.30
N THR A 805 25.19 -53.76 -30.32
CA THR A 805 24.78 -54.26 -31.65
C THR A 805 25.31 -55.66 -31.87
N VAL A 806 24.44 -56.54 -32.37
CA VAL A 806 24.79 -57.89 -32.80
C VAL A 806 24.73 -57.96 -34.32
N THR A 807 25.79 -58.48 -34.94
CA THR A 807 25.77 -58.84 -36.37
C THR A 807 25.03 -60.17 -36.54
N PRO A 808 23.95 -60.26 -37.34
CA PRO A 808 23.29 -61.53 -37.63
C PRO A 808 24.27 -62.49 -38.32
N SER A 809 24.54 -63.64 -37.71
CA SER A 809 25.26 -64.73 -38.36
C SER A 809 24.41 -65.26 -39.51
N GLN A 810 24.99 -65.32 -40.71
CA GLN A 810 24.33 -65.98 -41.84
C GLN A 810 24.13 -67.46 -41.51
N ALA A 811 22.94 -67.98 -41.83
CA ALA A 811 22.58 -69.35 -41.49
C ALA A 811 23.52 -70.35 -42.19
N SER A 812 24.22 -71.17 -41.40
CA SER A 812 24.88 -72.38 -41.91
C SER A 812 23.82 -73.42 -42.28
N VAL A 813 23.95 -73.98 -43.48
CA VAL A 813 23.11 -75.10 -43.92
C VAL A 813 23.45 -76.34 -43.09
N GLU A 814 22.40 -77.05 -42.66
CA GLU A 814 22.35 -78.39 -42.07
C GLU A 814 23.57 -78.91 -41.28
N GLY A 815 23.39 -79.09 -39.98
CA GLY A 815 23.73 -80.38 -39.38
C GLY A 815 25.03 -80.55 -38.60
N LEU A 816 25.48 -79.56 -37.81
CA LEU A 816 26.24 -79.85 -36.58
C LEU A 816 26.20 -78.67 -35.57
N LEU A 817 26.15 -78.97 -34.28
CA LEU A 817 25.97 -78.01 -33.20
C LEU A 817 27.29 -77.35 -32.76
N GLN A 818 27.50 -76.09 -33.15
CA GLN A 818 28.31 -75.13 -32.39
C GLN A 818 27.89 -73.69 -32.75
N GLN A 819 27.16 -73.03 -31.85
CA GLN A 819 26.89 -71.59 -31.99
C GLN A 819 28.17 -70.81 -31.65
N ALA A 820 28.83 -70.26 -32.65
CA ALA A 820 29.79 -69.18 -32.42
C ALA A 820 29.02 -67.94 -31.91
N PRO A 821 29.48 -67.24 -30.86
CA PRO A 821 28.88 -65.99 -30.46
C PRO A 821 29.04 -64.97 -31.59
N GLY A 822 27.93 -64.36 -32.01
CA GLY A 822 27.98 -63.23 -32.94
C GLY A 822 28.79 -62.07 -32.33
N ILE A 823 29.40 -61.23 -33.16
CA ILE A 823 30.17 -60.08 -32.68
C ILE A 823 29.20 -59.13 -31.95
N VAL A 824 29.47 -58.90 -30.67
CA VAL A 824 28.71 -58.03 -29.75
C VAL A 824 29.51 -56.75 -29.53
N ASP A 825 29.16 -55.69 -30.27
CA ASP A 825 29.76 -54.37 -30.11
C ASP A 825 28.93 -53.54 -29.10
N THR A 826 29.47 -53.33 -27.90
CA THR A 826 28.83 -52.51 -26.86
C THR A 826 28.95 -51.03 -27.17
N LEU A 827 27.84 -50.30 -27.15
CA LEU A 827 27.79 -48.89 -27.53
C LEU A 827 28.11 -47.97 -26.34
N ASP A 828 29.36 -47.51 -26.27
CA ASP A 828 29.76 -46.44 -25.36
C ASP A 828 29.15 -45.09 -25.80
N LEU A 829 28.01 -44.78 -25.19
CA LEU A 829 27.19 -43.60 -25.44
C LEU A 829 26.62 -43.11 -24.11
N SER A 830 26.52 -41.78 -23.97
CA SER A 830 25.84 -41.18 -22.82
C SER A 830 24.37 -41.60 -22.78
N ILE A 831 23.80 -41.72 -21.57
CA ILE A 831 22.40 -42.15 -21.35
C ILE A 831 21.37 -41.46 -22.27
N PRO A 832 21.40 -40.13 -22.47
CA PRO A 832 20.46 -39.45 -23.39
C PRO A 832 20.61 -39.89 -24.86
N ARG A 833 21.84 -40.25 -25.30
CA ARG A 833 22.09 -40.81 -26.64
C ARG A 833 21.61 -42.26 -26.75
N LYS A 834 21.79 -43.07 -25.70
CA LYS A 834 21.27 -44.45 -25.64
C LYS A 834 19.74 -44.45 -25.75
N LEU A 835 19.04 -43.67 -24.93
CA LEU A 835 17.58 -43.52 -24.97
C LEU A 835 17.09 -43.05 -26.36
N LEU A 836 17.75 -42.05 -26.97
CA LEU A 836 17.39 -41.53 -28.29
C LEU A 836 17.57 -42.56 -29.42
N LEU A 837 18.59 -43.41 -29.31
CA LEU A 837 18.85 -44.49 -30.26
C LEU A 837 17.82 -45.63 -30.14
N TRP A 838 17.46 -46.00 -28.91
CA TRP A 838 16.43 -46.99 -28.62
C TRP A 838 15.07 -46.56 -29.18
N VAL A 839 14.61 -45.34 -28.88
CA VAL A 839 13.30 -44.85 -29.36
C VAL A 839 13.24 -44.70 -30.88
N TYR A 840 14.33 -44.28 -31.53
CA TYR A 840 14.41 -44.25 -32.99
C TYR A 840 14.19 -45.65 -33.60
N THR A 841 14.79 -46.67 -32.99
CA THR A 841 14.68 -48.07 -33.46
C THR A 841 13.28 -48.63 -33.21
N LEU A 842 12.62 -48.27 -32.09
CA LEU A 842 11.20 -48.61 -31.84
C LEU A 842 10.23 -47.99 -32.85
N VAL A 843 10.49 -46.75 -33.30
CA VAL A 843 9.63 -46.05 -34.29
C VAL A 843 9.89 -46.54 -35.72
N HIS A 844 11.14 -46.81 -36.09
CA HIS A 844 11.52 -47.10 -37.48
C HIS A 844 11.91 -48.54 -37.78
N GLY A 845 11.88 -49.44 -36.79
CA GLY A 845 12.18 -50.87 -36.95
C GLY A 845 13.61 -51.22 -37.33
N ARG A 846 14.53 -50.25 -37.35
CA ARG A 846 15.90 -50.40 -37.83
C ARG A 846 16.91 -49.60 -37.03
N TYR A 847 18.08 -50.18 -36.82
CA TYR A 847 19.25 -49.48 -36.28
C TYR A 847 19.76 -48.41 -37.26
N CYS A 848 20.29 -47.31 -36.71
CA CYS A 848 21.01 -46.25 -37.42
C CYS A 848 22.07 -45.67 -36.48
N ASN A 849 23.17 -45.12 -37.01
CA ASN A 849 24.15 -44.46 -36.16
C ASN A 849 23.57 -43.19 -35.49
N ILE A 850 24.04 -42.86 -34.29
CA ILE A 850 23.50 -41.76 -33.47
C ILE A 850 23.55 -40.39 -34.17
N SER A 851 24.53 -40.15 -35.06
CA SER A 851 24.63 -38.91 -35.84
C SER A 851 23.47 -38.76 -36.82
N ALA A 852 23.12 -39.83 -37.54
CA ALA A 852 21.96 -39.88 -38.42
C ALA A 852 20.63 -39.73 -37.66
N VAL A 853 20.52 -40.33 -36.47
CA VAL A 853 19.34 -40.20 -35.59
C VAL A 853 19.15 -38.76 -35.12
N VAL A 854 20.21 -38.10 -34.64
CA VAL A 854 20.15 -36.69 -34.21
C VAL A 854 19.76 -35.79 -35.39
N LYS A 855 20.40 -35.94 -36.55
CA LYS A 855 20.07 -35.19 -37.77
C LYS A 855 18.62 -35.38 -38.19
N TYR A 856 18.10 -36.61 -38.14
CA TYR A 856 16.69 -36.89 -38.45
C TYR A 856 15.74 -36.10 -37.52
N CYS A 857 16.04 -36.07 -36.22
CA CYS A 857 15.22 -35.36 -35.24
C CYS A 857 15.31 -33.82 -35.41
N ASP A 858 16.48 -33.29 -35.76
CA ASP A 858 16.65 -31.86 -36.12
C ASP A 858 15.80 -31.49 -37.34
N GLU A 859 15.82 -32.30 -38.40
CA GLU A 859 14.99 -32.10 -39.59
C GLU A 859 13.49 -32.24 -39.31
N MET A 860 13.08 -33.22 -38.51
CA MET A 860 11.69 -33.41 -38.08
C MET A 860 11.16 -32.18 -37.33
N LYS A 861 11.94 -31.64 -36.40
CA LYS A 861 11.59 -30.44 -35.62
C LYS A 861 11.58 -29.17 -36.49
N ALA A 862 12.38 -29.12 -37.55
CA ALA A 862 12.35 -28.03 -38.53
C ALA A 862 11.11 -28.08 -39.44
N ARG A 863 10.65 -29.27 -39.85
CA ARG A 863 9.42 -29.46 -40.65
C ARG A 863 8.18 -29.02 -39.86
N ASN A 864 8.05 -29.46 -38.61
CA ASN A 864 6.89 -29.12 -37.77
C ASN A 864 6.74 -27.61 -37.53
N LYS A 865 7.83 -26.82 -37.57
CA LYS A 865 7.78 -25.35 -37.49
C LYS A 865 7.29 -24.63 -38.75
N ARG A 866 7.05 -25.33 -39.87
CA ARG A 866 6.47 -24.76 -41.11
C ARG A 866 5.00 -25.10 -41.32
N GLY A 867 4.45 -26.04 -40.54
CA GLY A 867 3.08 -26.54 -40.68
C GLY A 867 2.02 -25.68 -39.97
N THR A 868 1.89 -24.40 -40.32
CA THR A 868 0.80 -23.53 -39.80
C THR A 868 0.38 -22.45 -40.81
N LEU A 869 0.01 -22.88 -42.02
CA LEU A 869 -0.81 -22.10 -42.95
C LEU A 869 -1.90 -23.01 -43.54
N THR A 870 -3.06 -22.43 -43.86
CA THR A 870 -4.34 -23.12 -44.09
C THR A 870 -4.44 -23.83 -45.44
N ALA A 871 -5.24 -24.91 -45.51
CA ALA A 871 -5.51 -25.66 -46.73
C ALA A 871 -6.96 -25.47 -47.23
N ALA A 872 -7.11 -24.72 -48.33
CA ALA A 872 -8.27 -24.59 -49.23
C ALA A 872 -7.84 -23.66 -50.41
N ALA A 873 -8.30 -23.76 -51.66
CA ALA A 873 -9.23 -24.68 -52.32
C ALA A 873 -8.77 -24.96 -53.78
N SER A 874 -9.65 -25.51 -54.63
CA SER A 874 -9.34 -25.98 -55.99
C SER A 874 -9.40 -24.91 -57.11
N SER A 875 -8.51 -25.08 -58.10
CA SER A 875 -8.68 -24.83 -59.55
C SER A 875 -9.73 -23.82 -60.07
N GLN A 876 -9.29 -22.68 -60.64
CA GLN A 876 -9.37 -22.35 -62.09
C GLN A 876 -8.89 -20.92 -62.45
N VAL A 877 -7.92 -20.80 -63.38
CA VAL A 877 -7.98 -20.10 -64.70
C VAL A 877 -9.12 -19.05 -64.86
N THR A 878 -8.96 -17.76 -65.20
CA THR A 878 -7.86 -16.92 -65.80
C THR A 878 -8.06 -15.40 -65.49
N PRO A 879 -7.09 -14.49 -65.79
CA PRO A 879 -7.14 -13.06 -65.43
C PRO A 879 -7.60 -12.14 -66.61
N PRO A 880 -7.56 -10.79 -66.50
CA PRO A 880 -6.32 -10.01 -66.70
C PRO A 880 -6.06 -8.87 -65.68
N ALA A 881 -4.92 -8.19 -65.84
CA ALA A 881 -4.36 -7.11 -65.00
C ALA A 881 -4.59 -5.71 -65.68
N PRO A 882 -4.01 -4.53 -65.28
CA PRO A 882 -2.79 -4.35 -64.46
C PRO A 882 -2.61 -3.09 -63.56
N HIS A 883 -1.52 -3.12 -62.75
CA HIS A 883 -0.74 -2.00 -62.16
C HIS A 883 -1.43 -1.07 -61.09
N SER A 884 -0.75 -0.53 -60.06
CA SER A 884 0.69 -0.55 -59.65
C SER A 884 0.91 -0.44 -58.11
N SER A 885 2.12 -0.78 -57.65
CA SER A 885 2.73 -0.68 -56.30
C SER A 885 2.93 0.78 -55.78
N VAL A 886 3.42 1.12 -54.58
CA VAL A 886 4.48 0.63 -53.63
C VAL A 886 4.14 1.12 -52.19
N SER A 887 4.35 0.49 -51.01
CA SER A 887 5.08 -0.70 -50.47
C SER A 887 6.46 -0.48 -49.79
N SER A 888 6.56 -0.52 -48.45
CA SER A 888 7.84 -0.55 -47.69
C SER A 888 7.78 -1.32 -46.35
N HIS A 889 8.95 -1.63 -45.76
CA HIS A 889 9.19 -2.72 -44.79
C HIS A 889 10.16 -2.32 -43.65
N VAL A 890 10.16 -3.04 -42.52
CA VAL A 890 11.32 -3.20 -41.62
C VAL A 890 11.44 -4.65 -41.13
N THR A 891 12.68 -5.16 -41.03
CA THR A 891 13.04 -6.48 -40.46
C THR A 891 14.39 -6.41 -39.73
N SER A 892 14.61 -7.22 -38.70
CA SER A 892 15.84 -7.25 -37.89
C SER A 892 16.72 -8.48 -38.17
N LYS A 893 18.04 -8.39 -37.94
CA LYS A 893 18.93 -9.58 -37.86
C LYS A 893 20.21 -9.35 -37.04
N GLU A 894 20.83 -10.44 -36.59
CA GLU A 894 21.94 -10.48 -35.62
C GLU A 894 23.34 -10.46 -36.25
N LYS A 895 24.38 -10.15 -35.45
CA LYS A 895 25.51 -11.09 -35.21
C LYS A 895 26.40 -10.71 -34.00
N SER A 896 27.41 -11.54 -33.73
CA SER A 896 28.32 -11.53 -32.56
C SER A 896 29.77 -11.80 -32.98
N ALA A 897 30.78 -11.24 -32.28
CA ALA A 897 32.05 -11.91 -31.88
C ALA A 897 33.15 -10.97 -31.29
N GLN A 898 33.58 -11.27 -30.04
CA GLN A 898 34.98 -11.55 -29.62
C GLN A 898 36.11 -10.47 -29.51
N THR A 899 36.93 -10.62 -28.43
CA THR A 899 38.38 -10.28 -28.24
C THR A 899 38.91 -8.87 -27.83
N VAL A 900 39.15 -8.69 -26.52
CA VAL A 900 40.46 -8.41 -25.83
C VAL A 900 41.21 -7.02 -25.89
N SER A 901 41.70 -6.63 -24.69
CA SER A 901 42.88 -5.80 -24.30
C SER A 901 42.84 -4.24 -24.16
N SER A 902 43.38 -3.82 -23.00
CA SER A 902 44.20 -2.63 -22.64
C SER A 902 43.71 -1.17 -22.77
N GLU A 903 43.98 -0.42 -21.67
CA GLU A 903 44.70 0.88 -21.54
C GLU A 903 44.42 2.06 -22.51
N ALA A 904 44.48 3.34 -22.12
CA ALA A 904 44.51 4.02 -20.81
C ALA A 904 44.30 5.56 -21.00
N GLN A 905 44.29 6.31 -19.89
CA GLN A 905 44.56 7.77 -19.78
C GLN A 905 43.64 8.84 -20.42
N GLU A 906 43.10 9.67 -19.53
CA GLU A 906 43.23 11.16 -19.48
C GLU A 906 42.32 12.16 -20.23
N ALA A 907 42.13 13.28 -19.51
CA ALA A 907 42.02 14.69 -19.94
C ALA A 907 40.69 15.28 -20.46
N ASN A 908 40.00 15.96 -19.53
CA ASN A 908 39.60 17.38 -19.59
C ASN A 908 38.72 17.94 -20.73
N ALA A 909 37.47 18.23 -20.34
CA ALA A 909 36.85 19.58 -20.34
C ALA A 909 36.94 20.50 -21.57
N SER A 910 35.76 20.91 -22.07
CA SER A 910 35.39 22.32 -22.28
C SER A 910 33.88 22.48 -22.52
N ALA A 911 33.36 23.68 -22.29
CA ALA A 911 32.00 24.13 -22.60
C ALA A 911 32.11 25.54 -23.25
N PRO A 912 31.01 26.28 -23.56
CA PRO A 912 29.62 25.92 -23.85
C PRO A 912 29.22 26.44 -25.27
N VAL A 913 27.91 26.56 -25.58
CA VAL A 913 27.23 27.74 -26.20
C VAL A 913 25.83 27.32 -26.74
N ALA A 914 24.89 28.26 -26.80
CA ALA A 914 23.47 28.05 -27.13
C ALA A 914 23.10 28.40 -28.58
N ALA A 915 21.95 27.90 -29.06
CA ALA A 915 21.16 28.54 -30.12
C ALA A 915 19.66 28.15 -30.11
N THR A 916 18.83 29.19 -29.94
CA THR A 916 17.45 29.48 -30.37
C THR A 916 16.64 28.50 -31.25
N VAL A 917 15.32 28.48 -31.04
CA VAL A 917 14.29 27.93 -31.96
C VAL A 917 13.32 29.06 -32.37
N PRO A 918 12.88 29.18 -33.65
CA PRO A 918 11.96 30.23 -34.10
C PRO A 918 10.46 29.85 -34.06
N LEU A 919 9.58 30.84 -34.14
CA LEU A 919 8.12 30.71 -34.29
C LEU A 919 7.69 30.73 -35.78
N HIS A 920 6.52 30.14 -36.07
CA HIS A 920 5.33 30.75 -36.74
C HIS A 920 4.15 29.74 -36.57
N GLN A 921 2.86 30.09 -36.39
CA GLN A 921 1.94 30.97 -37.14
C GLN A 921 1.69 30.49 -38.60
N GLU A 922 0.49 30.52 -39.19
CA GLU A 922 -0.89 30.80 -38.74
C GLU A 922 -1.87 30.34 -39.85
N ALA A 923 -3.15 30.05 -39.56
CA ALA A 923 -4.26 30.05 -40.55
C ALA A 923 -5.63 29.72 -39.93
N GLU A 924 -6.71 30.26 -40.51
CA GLU A 924 -8.10 30.15 -40.04
C GLU A 924 -8.97 29.22 -40.92
N GLY A 925 -10.19 28.89 -40.48
CA GLY A 925 -11.23 28.22 -41.27
C GLY A 925 -12.43 27.76 -40.44
N SER A 926 -13.67 28.00 -40.89
CA SER A 926 -14.86 28.02 -40.01
C SER A 926 -16.14 27.35 -40.55
N ALA A 927 -17.13 27.22 -39.65
CA ALA A 927 -18.58 27.01 -39.86
C ALA A 927 -19.20 25.57 -39.94
N SER A 928 -19.87 25.20 -38.83
CA SER A 928 -21.34 24.99 -38.74
C SER A 928 -22.05 23.67 -39.13
N LEU A 929 -22.58 22.99 -38.09
CA LEU A 929 -23.90 22.26 -37.97
C LEU A 929 -24.22 21.09 -38.95
N ILE A 930 -24.56 19.88 -38.50
CA ILE A 930 -25.81 19.48 -37.80
C ILE A 930 -25.57 18.19 -36.96
N ALA A 931 -26.48 17.82 -36.04
CA ALA A 931 -26.30 16.77 -35.03
C ALA A 931 -27.26 15.57 -35.12
N THR A 932 -26.86 14.43 -34.53
CA THR A 932 -27.72 13.51 -33.72
C THR A 932 -26.86 12.55 -32.87
N GLU A 933 -27.26 12.33 -31.61
CA GLU A 933 -27.15 11.11 -30.76
C GLU A 933 -25.87 10.22 -30.74
N ALA A 934 -25.39 9.70 -29.61
CA ALA A 934 -25.67 9.94 -28.18
C ALA A 934 -24.47 9.43 -27.34
N GLN A 935 -24.13 10.09 -26.22
CA GLN A 935 -22.97 9.71 -25.40
C GLN A 935 -23.33 9.40 -23.93
N LYS A 936 -22.55 8.48 -23.33
CA LYS A 936 -22.58 8.16 -21.90
C LYS A 936 -21.92 9.29 -21.09
N PRO A 937 -22.45 9.66 -19.90
CA PRO A 937 -21.79 10.65 -19.05
C PRO A 937 -20.48 10.10 -18.48
N SER A 938 -19.37 10.76 -18.79
CA SER A 938 -18.11 10.61 -18.06
C SER A 938 -18.13 11.53 -16.85
N ALA A 939 -18.09 10.96 -15.64
CA ALA A 939 -18.12 11.74 -14.41
C ALA A 939 -16.70 12.24 -14.06
N VAL A 940 -16.40 13.49 -14.42
CA VAL A 940 -15.17 14.19 -14.00
C VAL A 940 -15.19 14.38 -12.48
N ALA A 941 -14.06 14.11 -11.82
CA ALA A 941 -13.93 14.27 -10.37
C ALA A 941 -13.79 15.75 -9.98
N SER A 942 -14.88 16.35 -9.51
CA SER A 942 -14.88 17.72 -8.99
C SER A 942 -14.27 17.80 -7.58
N GLN A 943 -13.00 18.22 -7.49
CA GLN A 943 -12.41 18.69 -6.23
C GLN A 943 -12.76 20.17 -6.03
N LEU A 944 -13.38 20.53 -4.91
CA LEU A 944 -13.66 21.93 -4.53
C LEU A 944 -13.64 22.10 -3.00
N SER A 945 -13.05 23.22 -2.57
CA SER A 945 -13.09 23.79 -1.22
C SER A 945 -12.86 22.86 -0.01
N ARG A 946 -11.64 22.87 0.53
CA ARG A 946 -11.40 22.63 1.96
C ARG A 946 -11.35 23.97 2.69
N SER A 947 -12.31 24.22 3.57
CA SER A 947 -12.30 25.39 4.46
C SER A 947 -13.01 25.07 5.78
N SER A 948 -12.31 24.37 6.66
CA SER A 948 -12.79 24.00 8.00
C SER A 948 -12.75 25.19 8.97
N SER A 949 -13.49 26.26 8.65
CA SER A 949 -13.84 27.30 9.61
C SER A 949 -15.15 26.91 10.31
N SER A 950 -15.05 26.58 11.59
CA SER A 950 -16.15 26.22 12.47
C SER A 950 -16.95 27.47 12.88
N ARG A 951 -17.68 28.07 11.91
CA ARG A 951 -18.58 29.21 12.19
C ARG A 951 -19.54 28.89 13.34
N THR A 952 -19.38 29.64 14.43
CA THR A 952 -20.31 29.71 15.55
C THR A 952 -21.71 30.11 15.07
N MET A 953 -22.74 29.47 15.62
CA MET A 953 -24.12 29.93 15.50
C MET A 953 -24.43 30.88 16.66
N GLU A 954 -24.31 32.19 16.40
CA GLU A 954 -24.98 33.18 17.25
C GLU A 954 -26.48 33.15 16.96
N SER A 955 -27.29 32.97 18.02
CA SER A 955 -28.74 33.11 17.97
C SER A 955 -29.14 34.32 18.80
N ALA A 956 -29.13 35.49 18.18
CA ALA A 956 -29.68 36.69 18.79
C ALA A 956 -31.23 36.55 18.88
N PRO A 957 -31.86 36.97 19.99
CA PRO A 957 -33.31 36.93 20.13
C PRO A 957 -33.94 38.14 19.45
N ASP A 958 -34.79 37.92 18.44
CA ASP A 958 -35.63 38.97 17.88
C ASP A 958 -36.95 39.10 18.65
N GLY A 959 -37.34 40.34 18.94
CA GLY A 959 -38.44 40.69 19.84
C GLY A 959 -39.27 41.85 19.29
N GLY A 960 -40.10 41.56 18.28
CA GLY A 960 -41.01 42.52 17.64
C GLY A 960 -42.49 42.27 17.97
N GLN A 961 -43.20 43.30 18.41
CA GLN A 961 -44.64 43.26 18.70
C GLN A 961 -45.48 43.47 17.43
N GLY A 962 -46.67 42.87 17.34
CA GLY A 962 -47.63 43.13 16.25
C GLY A 962 -48.99 42.43 16.40
N ASN A 963 -50.01 43.16 16.86
CA ASN A 963 -51.43 42.76 16.80
C ASN A 963 -51.90 42.70 15.31
N ALA A 964 -53.05 42.12 14.90
CA ALA A 964 -54.29 41.85 15.62
C ALA A 964 -55.22 40.86 14.87
N GLY A 965 -56.03 40.09 15.61
CA GLY A 965 -57.34 39.54 15.16
C GLY A 965 -57.35 38.43 14.09
N ALA A 966 -58.44 37.67 13.91
CA ALA A 966 -59.66 37.52 14.73
C ALA A 966 -60.37 36.19 14.36
N ALA A 967 -61.37 35.81 15.18
CA ALA A 967 -62.12 34.54 15.18
C ALA A 967 -61.38 33.34 15.80
#